data_AF-A0ABD3S1S8-F1
#
_entry.id   AF-A0ABD3S1S8-F1
#
_cell.length_a   1.000
_cell.length_b   1.000
_cell.length_c   1.000
_cell.angle_alpha   90.00
_cell.angle_beta   90.00
_cell.angle_gamma   90.00
#
_symmetry.space_group_name_H-M   'P 1'
#
loop_
_entity.id
_entity.type
_entity.pdbx_description
1 polymer ?
#
loop_
_entity_poly.entity_id
_entity_poly.type
_entity_poly.pdbx_seq_one_letter_code
_entity_poly.pdbx_strand_id
1 'polypeptide(L)'
;MGLEFIGSNDWAVNDNDQVSPIGFDIIFPMMVNYASELDLALPIKAGLVDLMFRNRDSDIKRRNQNLDYVAEGIGESFDWNKAFSTQQRSNGSLFNSPATTAAALIHCHNDKCLEYLHMVLKEFKTWVPAIYPMDIYTRLRMVDILESLGVDHYFRYELNNILEETYRLWKEKDEEILEDITCRAIAFRLLRIKGYEVSPDELGESVFDQEQFFETVSMQMNGVNAVLELYRASQFRFPEEDEGTTLGKINVWTSTFLKQQLLEQTIVDKQLQKQVEYDLKNFHGTLDRMGDRQALELCDIDRCKILKTAYRCPTINNEDFLQLSRKNFNVCQAQHQKELQQLERWYAECRLDSLKLGRDVLRVSHFLTCAILPDTNLSDARMSYAKTITLVTCVDDLFDHYGSRAESLEILELIKGWNDPSEMSSTYGSQEVEIIFKALYSTVNELAAKASIEQGRCVKKNLINLWVEIVTSFMREMDSSSDETAPTLDEYLSFAWVSIGCRICSLTSIHFLGIKLSEDIFTSPECTNLCQHVSLVARLRNDLQTFKREQDEKKLNSVNLQTAHGAVSEEEAISNLTQMVEYNRQKLLQLVFQTQGIIPRECKDVFWKTCKISYYLYSESDEFTSPQQMKEDIKSLIYQPLI
;
A
#
# COMPACT_ATOMS: atom_id res chain seq x y z
N MET A 1 9.04 31.97 37.27
CA MET A 1 8.57 31.43 35.98
C MET A 1 9.17 30.05 35.66
N GLY A 2 10.46 29.91 35.28
CA GLY A 2 11.02 28.58 34.92
C GLY A 2 10.97 27.54 36.05
N LEU A 3 11.49 27.88 37.24
CA LEU A 3 11.44 27.00 38.42
C LEU A 3 10.00 26.65 38.84
N GLU A 4 9.11 27.64 38.81
CA GLU A 4 7.69 27.48 39.14
C GLU A 4 6.97 26.52 38.18
N PHE A 5 7.31 26.59 36.88
CA PHE A 5 6.82 25.64 35.88
C PHE A 5 7.31 24.22 36.18
N ILE A 6 8.60 24.04 36.48
CA ILE A 6 9.16 22.72 36.84
C ILE A 6 8.44 22.16 38.07
N GLY A 7 8.27 22.96 39.12
CA GLY A 7 7.64 22.51 40.36
C GLY A 7 6.16 22.18 40.20
N SER A 8 5.46 22.91 39.33
CA SER A 8 4.03 22.66 39.05
C SER A 8 3.80 21.44 38.14
N ASN A 9 4.86 20.91 37.51
CA ASN A 9 4.81 19.78 36.58
C ASN A 9 5.68 18.59 37.02
N ASP A 10 6.01 18.49 38.31
CA ASP A 10 6.82 17.39 38.85
C ASP A 10 6.16 16.00 38.68
N TRP A 11 4.83 15.99 38.53
CA TRP A 11 4.02 14.80 38.24
C TRP A 11 4.39 14.14 36.90
N ALA A 12 4.88 14.89 35.92
CA ALA A 12 5.22 14.36 34.60
C ALA A 12 6.52 13.53 34.62
N VAL A 13 7.23 13.44 35.73
CA VAL A 13 8.48 12.66 35.81
C VAL A 13 8.24 11.16 35.79
N ASN A 14 7.10 10.70 36.31
CA ASN A 14 6.81 9.28 36.52
C ASN A 14 5.44 8.85 35.95
N ASP A 15 4.86 9.66 35.07
CA ASP A 15 3.67 9.30 34.34
C ASP A 15 4.04 8.35 33.19
N ASN A 16 3.54 7.11 33.27
CA ASN A 16 3.79 6.06 32.28
C ASN A 16 2.80 6.11 31.11
N ASP A 17 1.74 6.93 31.20
CA ASP A 17 0.70 7.04 30.17
C ASP A 17 1.05 8.10 29.10
N GLN A 18 2.13 8.85 29.28
CA GLN A 18 2.62 9.84 28.32
C GLN A 18 3.80 9.31 27.49
N VAL A 19 3.98 9.89 26.30
CA VAL A 19 5.14 9.63 25.45
C VAL A 19 6.32 10.45 25.97
N SER A 20 7.28 9.78 26.62
CA SER A 20 8.51 10.42 27.11
C SER A 20 9.47 10.78 25.97
N PRO A 21 10.19 11.91 26.06
CA PRO A 21 11.30 12.20 25.17
C PRO A 21 12.38 11.12 25.21
N ILE A 22 13.01 10.87 24.06
CA ILE A 22 14.08 9.89 23.96
C ILE A 22 15.24 10.31 24.88
N GLY A 23 15.62 9.43 25.79
CA GLY A 23 16.70 9.67 26.74
C GLY A 23 16.29 10.48 27.97
N PHE A 24 15.00 10.77 28.18
CA PHE A 24 14.54 11.58 29.31
C PHE A 24 15.05 11.06 30.66
N ASP A 25 14.95 9.75 30.92
CA ASP A 25 15.39 9.10 32.16
C ASP A 25 16.91 9.13 32.40
N ILE A 26 17.69 9.60 31.42
CA ILE A 26 19.15 9.71 31.51
C ILE A 26 19.57 11.19 31.52
N ILE A 27 19.02 11.97 30.60
CA ILE A 27 19.37 13.39 30.38
C ILE A 27 18.79 14.26 31.49
N PHE A 28 17.50 14.12 31.80
CA PHE A 28 16.84 15.01 32.76
C PHE A 28 17.40 14.89 34.19
N PRO A 29 17.66 13.68 34.75
CA PRO A 29 18.30 13.58 36.05
C PRO A 29 19.72 14.18 36.08
N MET A 30 20.46 14.10 34.97
CA MET A 30 21.77 14.74 34.86
C MET A 30 21.65 16.28 34.87
N MET A 31 20.63 16.85 34.23
CA MET A 31 20.34 18.28 34.32
C MET A 31 19.95 18.70 35.75
N VAL A 32 19.22 17.86 36.48
CA VAL A 32 18.90 18.08 37.91
C VAL A 32 20.17 18.09 38.76
N ASN A 33 21.10 17.14 38.52
CA ASN A 33 22.39 17.13 39.20
C ASN A 33 23.19 18.41 38.91
N TYR A 34 23.27 18.81 37.64
CA TYR A 34 23.98 20.03 37.25
C TYR A 34 23.37 21.31 37.85
N ALA A 35 22.04 21.38 37.95
CA ALA A 35 21.38 22.47 38.67
C ALA A 35 21.79 22.52 40.16
N SER A 36 21.89 21.36 40.81
CA SER A 36 22.37 21.28 42.19
C SER A 36 23.82 21.73 42.34
N GLU A 37 24.69 21.39 41.38
CA GLU A 37 26.11 21.83 41.36
C GLU A 37 26.25 23.36 41.20
N LEU A 38 25.25 24.01 40.59
CA LEU A 38 25.18 25.46 40.43
C LEU A 38 24.43 26.17 41.59
N ASP A 39 24.18 25.47 42.70
CA ASP A 39 23.38 25.96 43.84
C ASP A 39 21.95 26.40 43.45
N LEU A 40 21.39 25.84 42.37
CA LEU A 40 20.03 26.11 41.90
C LEU A 40 19.04 25.08 42.47
N ALA A 41 18.26 25.48 43.47
CA ALA A 41 17.25 24.63 44.08
C ALA A 41 16.03 24.43 43.16
N LEU A 42 15.92 23.27 42.52
CA LEU A 42 14.74 22.90 41.73
C LEU A 42 13.59 22.48 42.67
N PRO A 43 12.36 23.00 42.49
CA PRO A 43 11.21 22.69 43.35
C PRO A 43 10.58 21.33 43.00
N ILE A 44 11.37 20.27 42.97
CA ILE A 44 10.94 18.88 42.72
C ILE A 44 10.94 18.13 44.05
N LYS A 45 9.94 17.29 44.30
CA LYS A 45 9.87 16.47 45.52
C LYS A 45 11.12 15.58 45.63
N ALA A 46 11.79 15.60 46.79
CA ALA A 46 13.01 14.82 47.03
C ALA A 46 12.87 13.33 46.70
N GLY A 47 11.74 12.71 47.05
CA GLY A 47 11.49 11.31 46.71
C GLY A 47 11.39 11.01 45.21
N LEU A 48 10.97 11.99 44.40
CA LEU A 48 11.00 11.87 42.93
C LEU A 48 12.42 12.02 42.39
N VAL A 49 13.22 12.91 42.97
CA VAL A 49 14.64 13.06 42.64
C VAL A 49 15.40 11.75 42.90
N ASP A 50 15.22 11.14 44.08
CA ASP A 50 15.82 9.85 44.41
C ASP A 50 15.36 8.71 43.49
N LEU A 51 14.10 8.76 43.03
CA LEU A 51 13.57 7.80 42.07
C LEU A 51 14.24 7.97 40.69
N MET A 52 14.33 9.21 40.21
CA MET A 52 14.97 9.55 38.93
C MET A 52 16.41 9.05 38.86
N PHE A 53 17.22 9.31 39.89
CA PHE A 53 18.62 8.85 39.91
C PHE A 53 18.74 7.33 39.94
N ARG A 54 17.87 6.64 40.71
CA ARG A 54 17.85 5.17 40.74
C ARG A 54 17.47 4.58 39.38
N ASN A 55 16.45 5.14 38.73
CA ASN A 55 16.03 4.71 37.39
C ASN A 55 17.16 4.92 36.38
N ARG A 56 17.78 6.11 36.40
CA ARG A 56 18.95 6.42 35.56
C ARG A 56 20.07 5.41 35.71
N ASP A 57 20.51 5.14 36.94
CA ASP A 57 21.61 4.21 37.20
C ASP A 57 21.26 2.78 36.80
N SER A 58 20.01 2.38 36.99
CA SER A 58 19.49 1.09 36.51
C SER A 58 19.52 1.02 34.99
N ASP A 59 19.09 2.07 34.30
CA ASP A 59 19.06 2.14 32.84
C ASP A 59 20.44 2.15 32.21
N ILE A 60 21.39 2.89 32.79
CA ILE A 60 22.79 2.91 32.35
C ILE A 60 23.40 1.50 32.47
N LYS A 61 23.16 0.80 33.60
CA LYS A 61 23.64 -0.57 33.80
C LYS A 61 23.02 -1.55 32.83
N ARG A 62 21.71 -1.44 32.59
CA ARG A 62 20.96 -2.32 31.69
C ARG A 62 21.42 -2.20 30.24
N ARG A 63 21.68 -0.97 29.77
CA ARG A 63 21.97 -0.66 28.36
C ARG A 63 23.44 -0.82 27.97
N ASN A 64 24.30 -1.13 28.95
CA ASN A 64 25.66 -1.68 28.82
C ASN A 64 26.42 -1.35 27.51
N GLN A 65 26.57 -0.05 27.21
CA GLN A 65 27.35 0.60 26.12
C GLN A 65 26.58 1.24 24.95
N ASN A 66 25.25 1.18 24.86
CA ASN A 66 24.51 1.88 23.79
C ASN A 66 23.78 3.13 24.30
N LEU A 67 24.56 4.13 24.69
CA LEU A 67 24.07 5.40 25.24
C LEU A 67 24.59 6.60 24.45
N ASP A 68 25.23 6.35 23.31
CA ASP A 68 25.94 7.32 22.51
C ASP A 68 25.04 8.51 22.11
N TYR A 69 23.80 8.22 21.71
CA TYR A 69 22.84 9.26 21.32
C TYR A 69 22.42 10.15 22.48
N VAL A 70 22.53 9.70 23.73
CA VAL A 70 22.14 10.45 24.94
C VAL A 70 23.35 10.78 25.81
N ALA A 71 24.55 10.75 25.24
CA ALA A 71 25.82 10.88 25.95
C ALA A 71 25.95 12.19 26.74
N GLU A 72 25.22 13.25 26.35
CA GLU A 72 25.14 14.49 27.13
C GLU A 72 24.55 14.27 28.54
N GLY A 73 23.74 13.22 28.75
CA GLY A 73 23.22 12.84 30.06
C GLY A 73 24.18 11.98 30.90
N ILE A 74 25.33 11.60 30.35
CA ILE A 74 26.39 10.81 31.02
C ILE A 74 27.59 11.69 31.36
N GLY A 75 27.90 12.67 30.51
CA GLY A 75 28.96 13.65 30.73
C GLY A 75 30.36 13.06 30.61
N GLU A 76 31.26 13.45 31.52
CA GLU A 76 32.69 13.10 31.47
C GLU A 76 32.99 11.60 31.57
N SER A 77 32.07 10.84 32.18
CA SER A 77 32.25 9.39 32.34
C SER A 77 31.99 8.57 31.07
N PHE A 78 31.51 9.22 30.00
CA PHE A 78 31.22 8.57 28.73
C PHE A 78 32.49 8.38 27.87
N ASP A 79 32.60 7.24 27.17
CA ASP A 79 33.71 6.98 26.25
C ASP A 79 33.50 7.68 24.90
N TRP A 80 33.80 8.98 24.89
CA TRP A 80 33.69 9.81 23.70
C TRP A 80 34.59 9.34 22.55
N ASN A 81 35.74 8.73 22.84
CA ASN A 81 36.66 8.23 21.80
C ASN A 81 36.05 7.09 21.00
N LYS A 82 35.33 6.18 21.68
CA LYS A 82 34.54 5.15 21.01
C LYS A 82 33.44 5.78 20.14
N ALA A 83 32.69 6.74 20.67
CA ALA A 83 31.63 7.40 19.90
C ALA A 83 32.16 8.13 18.65
N PHE A 84 33.33 8.76 18.71
CA PHE A 84 33.94 9.37 17.53
C PHE A 84 34.33 8.37 16.45
N SER A 85 34.75 7.16 16.82
CA SER A 85 35.16 6.15 15.85
C SER A 85 33.99 5.40 15.23
N THR A 86 32.83 5.37 15.90
CA THR A 86 31.66 4.60 15.43
C THR A 86 30.46 5.44 15.00
N GLN A 87 30.33 6.69 15.44
CA GLN A 87 29.09 7.47 15.29
C GLN A 87 29.29 8.88 14.70
N GLN A 88 30.53 9.37 14.59
CA GLN A 88 30.78 10.72 14.06
C GLN A 88 30.60 10.72 12.55
N ARG A 89 29.61 11.51 12.10
CA ARG A 89 29.26 11.64 10.69
C ARG A 89 30.27 12.48 9.93
N SER A 90 30.22 12.37 8.60
CA SER A 90 31.04 13.17 7.68
C SER A 90 30.87 14.68 7.87
N ASN A 91 29.68 15.13 8.29
CA ASN A 91 29.38 16.53 8.61
C ASN A 91 29.93 16.98 9.99
N GLY A 92 30.60 16.10 10.74
CA GLY A 92 31.20 16.37 12.04
C GLY A 92 30.30 16.16 13.25
N SER A 93 29.00 15.92 13.03
CA SER A 93 28.03 15.67 14.09
C SER A 93 28.15 14.27 14.69
N LEU A 94 27.64 14.11 15.90
CA LEU A 94 27.20 12.82 16.42
C LEU A 94 25.68 12.72 16.21
N PHE A 95 25.25 11.76 15.38
CA PHE A 95 23.83 11.46 15.10
C PHE A 95 23.00 12.63 14.56
N ASN A 96 23.61 13.62 13.90
CA ASN A 96 22.94 14.86 13.53
C ASN A 96 22.32 15.60 14.74
N SER A 97 22.72 15.30 15.99
CA SER A 97 22.17 15.91 17.20
C SER A 97 23.05 17.07 17.68
N PRO A 98 22.57 18.33 17.65
CA PRO A 98 23.33 19.46 18.20
C PRO A 98 23.65 19.31 19.68
N ALA A 99 22.75 18.73 20.47
CA ALA A 99 22.95 18.54 21.92
C ALA A 99 24.13 17.60 22.23
N THR A 100 24.14 16.40 21.63
CA THR A 100 25.24 15.43 21.83
C THR A 100 26.55 15.96 21.27
N THR A 101 26.49 16.61 20.10
CA THR A 101 27.69 17.18 19.46
C THR A 101 28.28 18.34 20.30
N ALA A 102 27.44 19.15 20.94
CA ALA A 102 27.88 20.19 21.87
C ALA A 102 28.51 19.61 23.15
N ALA A 103 27.92 18.55 23.73
CA ALA A 103 28.53 17.86 24.86
C ALA A 103 29.90 17.29 24.50
N ALA A 104 30.02 16.65 23.32
CA ALA A 104 31.30 16.16 22.81
C ALA A 104 32.34 17.27 22.63
N LEU A 105 31.93 18.45 22.14
CA LEU A 105 32.80 19.61 22.00
C LEU A 105 33.30 20.13 23.36
N ILE A 106 32.41 20.19 24.36
CA ILE A 106 32.75 20.65 25.71
C ILE A 106 33.76 19.72 26.36
N HIS A 107 33.57 18.41 26.26
CA HIS A 107 34.42 17.42 26.94
C HIS A 107 35.70 17.07 26.19
N CYS A 108 35.70 17.14 24.85
CA CYS A 108 36.80 16.62 24.04
C CYS A 108 37.45 17.64 23.10
N HIS A 109 36.88 18.85 22.98
CA HIS A 109 37.39 19.90 22.09
C HIS A 109 37.61 19.44 20.64
N ASN A 110 36.71 18.61 20.13
CA ASN A 110 36.79 18.06 18.76
C ASN A 110 36.44 19.14 17.71
N ASP A 111 37.37 19.44 16.81
CA ASP A 111 37.22 20.49 15.79
C ASP A 111 36.03 20.25 14.85
N LYS A 112 35.78 18.99 14.45
CA LYS A 112 34.65 18.66 13.56
C LYS A 112 33.30 18.92 14.24
N CYS A 113 33.19 18.65 15.54
CA CYS A 113 32.00 18.99 16.31
C CYS A 113 31.75 20.51 16.31
N LEU A 114 32.82 21.31 16.43
CA LEU A 114 32.72 22.77 16.36
C LEU A 114 32.29 23.25 14.97
N GLU A 115 32.87 22.68 13.91
CA GLU A 115 32.51 22.97 12.52
C GLU A 115 31.02 22.69 12.25
N TYR A 116 30.52 21.53 12.69
CA TYR A 116 29.10 21.19 12.61
C TYR A 116 28.22 22.22 13.32
N LEU A 117 28.53 22.56 14.57
CA LEU A 117 27.71 23.50 15.34
C LEU A 117 27.72 24.91 14.74
N HIS A 118 28.87 25.35 14.21
CA HIS A 118 28.95 26.60 13.45
C HIS A 118 28.11 26.56 12.17
N MET A 119 28.12 25.44 11.45
CA MET A 119 27.27 25.25 10.27
C MET A 119 25.78 25.37 10.65
N VAL A 120 25.33 24.68 11.70
CA VAL A 120 23.94 24.78 12.18
C VAL A 120 23.59 26.21 12.58
N LEU A 121 24.44 26.89 13.36
CA LEU A 121 24.21 28.27 13.79
C LEU A 121 24.26 29.27 12.63
N LYS A 122 24.98 28.99 11.56
CA LYS A 122 24.96 29.82 10.35
C LYS A 122 23.58 29.80 9.68
N GLU A 123 22.91 28.65 9.71
CA GLU A 123 21.56 28.48 9.14
C GLU A 123 20.48 29.08 10.06
N PHE A 124 20.49 28.70 11.34
CA PHE A 124 19.40 29.03 12.27
C PHE A 124 19.64 30.29 13.13
N LYS A 125 20.86 30.84 13.09
CA LYS A 125 21.32 32.08 13.75
C LYS A 125 21.30 32.04 15.27
N THR A 126 20.12 31.90 15.88
CA THR A 126 19.90 32.10 17.32
C THR A 126 19.39 30.85 18.06
N TRP A 127 19.12 29.77 17.34
CA TRP A 127 18.62 28.52 17.90
C TRP A 127 19.15 27.34 17.10
N VAL A 128 18.93 26.11 17.58
CA VAL A 128 19.28 24.87 16.88
C VAL A 128 18.12 23.88 17.00
N PRO A 129 17.84 23.06 15.97
CA PRO A 129 16.84 22.00 16.06
C PRO A 129 17.33 20.82 16.90
N ALA A 130 16.45 19.87 17.21
CA ALA A 130 16.83 18.62 17.87
C ALA A 130 17.74 17.74 17.00
N ILE A 131 17.58 17.84 15.67
CA ILE A 131 18.28 17.07 14.65
C ILE A 131 18.50 17.91 13.39
N TYR A 132 19.69 17.86 12.80
CA TYR A 132 20.04 18.52 11.53
C TYR A 132 21.27 17.88 10.85
N PRO A 133 21.30 17.72 9.52
CA PRO A 133 20.23 18.00 8.56
C PRO A 133 19.10 16.97 8.61
N MET A 134 17.99 17.29 7.93
CA MET A 134 16.77 16.47 7.83
C MET A 134 16.09 16.59 6.46
N ASP A 135 16.73 17.23 5.48
CA ASP A 135 16.10 17.61 4.22
C ASP A 135 15.78 16.40 3.34
N ILE A 136 16.68 15.41 3.23
CA ILE A 136 16.41 14.19 2.45
C ILE A 136 15.22 13.43 3.04
N TYR A 137 15.24 13.13 4.34
CA TYR A 137 14.13 12.48 5.04
C TYR A 137 12.82 13.26 4.83
N THR A 138 12.87 14.58 4.99
CA THR A 138 11.69 15.44 4.85
C THR A 138 11.12 15.40 3.43
N ARG A 139 11.97 15.43 2.40
CA ARG A 139 11.55 15.33 0.99
C ARG A 139 10.93 13.97 0.68
N LEU A 140 11.52 12.88 1.15
CA LEU A 140 10.98 11.53 0.97
C LEU A 140 9.63 11.37 1.68
N ARG A 141 9.51 11.89 2.90
CA ARG A 141 8.23 11.94 3.62
C ARG A 141 7.18 12.77 2.90
N MET A 142 7.58 13.86 2.26
CA MET A 142 6.67 14.67 1.44
C MET A 142 6.15 13.88 0.24
N VAL A 143 7.00 13.09 -0.45
CA VAL A 143 6.55 12.20 -1.53
C VAL A 143 5.51 11.21 -1.00
N ASP A 144 5.82 10.50 0.08
CA ASP A 144 4.96 9.49 0.69
C ASP A 144 3.61 10.07 1.18
N ILE A 145 3.63 11.29 1.72
CA ILE A 145 2.43 12.00 2.16
C ILE A 145 1.57 12.43 0.97
N LEU A 146 2.15 13.00 -0.09
CA LEU A 146 1.38 13.43 -1.24
C LEU A 146 0.75 12.26 -2.00
N GLU A 147 1.46 11.12 -2.07
CA GLU A 147 0.92 9.86 -2.62
C GLU A 147 -0.19 9.31 -1.75
N SER A 148 0.00 9.22 -0.42
CA SER A 148 -1.06 8.74 0.49
C SER A 148 -2.28 9.66 0.59
N LEU A 149 -2.14 10.95 0.26
CA LEU A 149 -3.25 11.90 0.19
C LEU A 149 -3.92 11.95 -1.19
N GLY A 150 -3.46 11.18 -2.18
CA GLY A 150 -4.06 11.11 -3.51
C GLY A 150 -3.96 12.40 -4.33
N VAL A 151 -2.92 13.21 -4.09
CA VAL A 151 -2.69 14.51 -4.75
C VAL A 151 -1.32 14.63 -5.41
N ASP A 152 -0.53 13.55 -5.39
CA ASP A 152 0.78 13.42 -6.04
C ASP A 152 0.76 13.79 -7.53
N HIS A 153 -0.34 13.52 -8.24
CA HIS A 153 -0.48 13.83 -9.66
C HIS A 153 -0.38 15.32 -10.00
N TYR A 154 -0.63 16.23 -9.03
CA TYR A 154 -0.40 17.67 -9.20
C TYR A 154 1.09 18.07 -9.13
N PHE A 155 1.95 17.17 -8.64
CA PHE A 155 3.36 17.43 -8.34
C PHE A 155 4.30 16.48 -9.07
N ARG A 156 3.87 15.86 -10.18
CA ARG A 156 4.65 14.81 -10.87
C ARG A 156 6.09 15.24 -11.20
N TYR A 157 6.27 16.48 -11.64
CA TYR A 157 7.61 16.99 -11.98
C TYR A 157 8.50 17.11 -10.74
N GLU A 158 7.97 17.71 -9.67
CA GLU A 158 8.69 17.91 -8.40
C GLU A 158 9.03 16.57 -7.74
N LEU A 159 8.07 15.64 -7.71
CA LEU A 159 8.26 14.31 -7.13
C LEU A 159 9.30 13.50 -7.92
N ASN A 160 9.26 13.55 -9.24
CA ASN A 160 10.26 12.86 -10.07
C ASN A 160 11.67 13.43 -9.82
N ASN A 161 11.84 14.75 -9.73
CA ASN A 161 13.14 15.36 -9.43
C ASN A 161 13.67 14.93 -8.05
N ILE A 162 12.80 14.84 -7.04
CA ILE A 162 13.18 14.36 -5.70
C ILE A 162 13.66 12.91 -5.76
N LEU A 163 12.96 12.05 -6.50
CA LEU A 163 13.30 10.64 -6.63
C LEU A 163 14.58 10.42 -7.45
N GLU A 164 14.78 11.19 -8.52
CA GLU A 164 16.02 11.17 -9.31
C GLU A 164 17.23 11.54 -8.46
N GLU A 165 17.12 12.60 -7.66
CA GLU A 165 18.17 13.02 -6.74
C GLU A 165 18.41 11.98 -5.64
N THR A 166 17.33 11.45 -5.05
CA THR A 166 17.44 10.37 -4.05
C THR A 166 18.15 9.15 -4.65
N TYR A 167 17.86 8.80 -5.91
CA TYR A 167 18.51 7.68 -6.57
C TYR A 167 20.00 7.93 -6.82
N ARG A 168 20.38 9.16 -7.13
CA ARG A 168 21.80 9.56 -7.25
C ARG A 168 22.51 9.36 -5.92
N LEU A 169 21.96 9.89 -4.83
CA LEU A 169 22.51 9.77 -3.47
C LEU A 169 22.56 8.31 -2.99
N TRP A 170 21.52 7.52 -3.31
CA TRP A 170 21.49 6.09 -3.02
C TRP A 170 22.68 5.35 -3.67
N LYS A 171 22.95 5.61 -4.96
CA LYS A 171 24.08 5.02 -5.68
C LYS A 171 25.44 5.49 -5.17
N GLU A 172 25.51 6.74 -4.71
CA GLU A 172 26.70 7.32 -4.07
C GLU A 172 26.91 6.79 -2.65
N LYS A 173 25.98 5.98 -2.12
CA LYS A 173 25.98 5.47 -0.74
C LYS A 173 26.02 6.61 0.28
N ASP A 174 25.22 7.64 0.04
CA ASP A 174 25.15 8.82 0.88
C ASP A 174 24.80 8.45 2.34
N GLU A 175 25.59 8.98 3.27
CA GLU A 175 25.50 8.69 4.70
C GLU A 175 24.16 9.13 5.30
N GLU A 176 23.55 10.21 4.81
CA GLU A 176 22.28 10.70 5.33
C GLU A 176 21.10 9.77 4.99
N ILE A 177 21.20 9.04 3.89
CA ILE A 177 20.24 7.99 3.53
C ILE A 177 20.58 6.71 4.29
N LEU A 178 21.83 6.25 4.23
CA LEU A 178 22.16 4.88 4.66
C LEU A 178 22.25 4.70 6.17
N GLU A 179 22.62 5.73 6.94
CA GLU A 179 22.74 5.63 8.40
C GLU A 179 21.40 5.79 9.14
N ASP A 180 20.38 6.36 8.50
CA ASP A 180 19.03 6.45 9.07
C ASP A 180 18.13 5.35 8.50
N ILE A 181 17.82 4.35 9.32
CA ILE A 181 17.04 3.18 8.90
C ILE A 181 15.66 3.55 8.34
N THR A 182 14.99 4.56 8.93
CA THR A 182 13.68 4.98 8.46
C THR A 182 13.79 5.67 7.10
N CYS A 183 14.75 6.58 6.96
CA CYS A 183 15.06 7.25 5.70
C CYS A 183 15.41 6.24 4.61
N ARG A 184 16.29 5.29 4.92
CA ARG A 184 16.73 4.20 4.05
C ARG A 184 15.58 3.32 3.57
N ALA A 185 14.69 2.90 4.48
CA ALA A 185 13.54 2.07 4.16
C ALA A 185 12.55 2.78 3.23
N ILE A 186 12.27 4.07 3.50
CA ILE A 186 11.41 4.89 2.64
C ILE A 186 12.05 5.10 1.27
N ALA A 187 13.35 5.46 1.22
CA ALA A 187 14.09 5.65 -0.02
C ALA A 187 14.05 4.39 -0.88
N PHE A 188 14.39 3.22 -0.31
CA PHE A 188 14.31 1.93 -0.99
C PHE A 188 12.92 1.69 -1.58
N ARG A 189 11.87 1.83 -0.75
CA ARG A 189 10.49 1.59 -1.16
C ARG A 189 10.07 2.50 -2.31
N LEU A 190 10.24 3.80 -2.17
CA LEU A 190 9.82 4.78 -3.16
C LEU A 190 10.60 4.62 -4.48
N LEU A 191 11.91 4.42 -4.41
CA LEU A 191 12.75 4.17 -5.58
C LEU A 191 12.32 2.89 -6.30
N ARG A 192 12.11 1.79 -5.56
CA ARG A 192 11.67 0.52 -6.13
C ARG A 192 10.31 0.62 -6.81
N ILE A 193 9.33 1.27 -6.18
CA ILE A 193 7.99 1.47 -6.76
C ILE A 193 8.06 2.18 -8.12
N LYS A 194 8.99 3.12 -8.24
CA LYS A 194 9.19 3.95 -9.44
C LYS A 194 10.10 3.28 -10.48
N GLY A 195 10.55 2.05 -10.23
CA GLY A 195 11.31 1.23 -11.18
C GLY A 195 12.80 1.50 -11.19
N TYR A 196 13.34 2.19 -10.17
CA TYR A 196 14.79 2.32 -10.00
C TYR A 196 15.41 1.01 -9.51
N GLU A 197 16.60 0.71 -9.99
CA GLU A 197 17.37 -0.46 -9.55
C GLU A 197 18.00 -0.18 -8.18
N VAL A 198 17.39 -0.74 -7.13
CA VAL A 198 17.86 -0.68 -5.74
C VAL A 198 17.98 -2.10 -5.17
N SER A 199 19.10 -2.36 -4.50
CA SER A 199 19.39 -3.69 -3.93
C SER A 199 18.77 -3.80 -2.53
N PRO A 200 18.03 -4.89 -2.21
CA PRO A 200 17.55 -5.11 -0.86
C PRO A 200 18.67 -5.24 0.17
N ASP A 201 19.86 -5.68 -0.25
CA ASP A 201 21.03 -5.85 0.63
C ASP A 201 21.46 -4.52 1.28
N GLU A 202 21.13 -3.38 0.65
CA GLU A 202 21.40 -2.05 1.18
C GLU A 202 20.51 -1.70 2.39
N LEU A 203 19.42 -2.44 2.63
CA LEU A 203 18.65 -2.32 3.88
C LEU A 203 19.39 -2.91 5.09
N GLY A 204 20.45 -3.70 4.85
CA GLY A 204 21.49 -4.07 5.80
C GLY A 204 21.28 -5.36 6.60
N GLU A 205 22.39 -6.03 6.95
CA GLU A 205 22.41 -7.19 7.84
C GLU A 205 22.22 -6.84 9.31
N SER A 206 22.51 -5.59 9.71
CA SER A 206 22.32 -5.07 11.08
C SER A 206 20.86 -5.10 11.54
N VAL A 207 19.93 -5.36 10.62
CA VAL A 207 18.49 -5.53 10.88
C VAL A 207 18.18 -6.94 11.41
N PHE A 208 19.08 -7.91 11.21
CA PHE A 208 18.86 -9.31 11.60
C PHE A 208 19.28 -9.65 13.02
N ASP A 209 20.16 -8.85 13.62
CA ASP A 209 20.41 -8.91 15.05
C ASP A 209 19.39 -7.98 15.74
N GLN A 210 18.32 -8.57 16.27
CA GLN A 210 17.22 -7.81 16.88
C GLN A 210 17.67 -7.03 18.12
N GLU A 211 18.60 -7.60 18.90
CA GLU A 211 19.17 -6.92 20.06
C GLU A 211 19.96 -5.70 19.58
N GLN A 212 20.88 -5.88 18.62
CA GLN A 212 21.65 -4.79 18.02
C GLN A 212 20.76 -3.75 17.31
N PHE A 213 19.69 -4.17 16.65
CA PHE A 213 18.73 -3.29 15.97
C PHE A 213 18.03 -2.37 16.97
N PHE A 214 17.42 -2.93 18.02
CA PHE A 214 16.75 -2.09 19.02
C PHE A 214 17.75 -1.25 19.80
N GLU A 215 18.94 -1.75 20.07
CA GLU A 215 20.00 -0.97 20.68
C GLU A 215 20.35 0.27 19.84
N THR A 216 20.46 0.14 18.51
CA THR A 216 20.83 1.25 17.60
C THR A 216 19.66 2.19 17.31
N VAL A 217 18.47 1.64 17.05
CA VAL A 217 17.30 2.40 16.58
C VAL A 217 16.50 3.02 17.71
N SER A 218 16.38 2.35 18.86
CA SER A 218 15.54 2.84 19.99
C SER A 218 15.99 4.20 20.52
N MET A 219 17.26 4.55 20.33
CA MET A 219 17.82 5.82 20.76
C MET A 219 17.79 6.87 19.64
N GLN A 220 17.85 6.51 18.35
CA GLN A 220 17.83 7.51 17.26
C GLN A 220 16.41 7.89 16.83
N MET A 221 15.44 6.98 16.92
CA MET A 221 14.06 7.15 16.47
C MET A 221 13.05 6.32 17.29
N ASN A 222 11.75 6.54 17.09
CA ASN A 222 10.72 5.62 17.61
C ASN A 222 10.86 4.26 16.89
N GLY A 223 11.40 3.26 17.59
CA GLY A 223 11.73 1.94 17.02
C GLY A 223 10.57 1.27 16.29
N VAL A 224 9.33 1.44 16.77
CA VAL A 224 8.15 0.85 16.12
C VAL A 224 7.92 1.48 14.73
N ASN A 225 8.13 2.79 14.58
CA ASN A 225 7.97 3.46 13.28
C ASN A 225 9.04 3.01 12.27
N ALA A 226 10.28 2.81 12.71
CA ALA A 226 11.34 2.30 11.84
C ALA A 226 11.03 0.87 11.37
N VAL A 227 10.56 0.01 12.29
CA VAL A 227 10.13 -1.36 11.96
C VAL A 227 8.94 -1.36 11.00
N LEU A 228 7.99 -0.42 11.15
CA LEU A 228 6.88 -0.27 10.22
C LEU A 228 7.35 0.13 8.81
N GLU A 229 8.27 1.07 8.66
CA GLU A 229 8.79 1.44 7.33
C GLU A 229 9.58 0.29 6.68
N LEU A 230 10.31 -0.51 7.46
CA LEU A 230 10.94 -1.74 6.98
C LEU A 230 9.91 -2.80 6.56
N TYR A 231 8.84 -2.96 7.35
CA TYR A 231 7.72 -3.84 6.98
C TYR A 231 7.14 -3.42 5.63
N ARG A 232 6.84 -2.12 5.45
CA ARG A 232 6.31 -1.56 4.20
C ARG A 232 7.26 -1.77 3.03
N ALA A 233 8.55 -1.51 3.22
CA ALA A 233 9.57 -1.77 2.19
C ALA A 233 9.58 -3.25 1.76
N SER A 234 9.46 -4.18 2.72
CA SER A 234 9.46 -5.62 2.47
C SER A 234 8.22 -6.17 1.76
N GLN A 235 7.16 -5.38 1.61
CA GLN A 235 5.97 -5.78 0.85
C GLN A 235 6.20 -5.76 -0.67
N PHE A 236 7.25 -5.05 -1.12
CA PHE A 236 7.64 -4.90 -2.52
C PHE A 236 8.71 -5.90 -2.94
N ARG A 237 8.58 -7.15 -2.47
CA ARG A 237 9.44 -8.28 -2.84
C ARG A 237 9.16 -8.77 -4.25
N PHE A 238 10.22 -9.21 -4.91
CA PHE A 238 10.16 -9.99 -6.14
C PHE A 238 10.26 -11.50 -5.84
N PRO A 239 9.88 -12.37 -6.80
CA PRO A 239 9.82 -13.82 -6.59
C PRO A 239 11.16 -14.46 -6.21
N GLU A 240 12.28 -13.88 -6.65
CA GLU A 240 13.62 -14.33 -6.31
C GLU A 240 14.06 -13.91 -4.90
N GLU A 241 13.31 -13.02 -4.24
CA GLU A 241 13.58 -12.45 -2.91
C GLU A 241 12.78 -13.22 -1.82
N ASP A 242 13.02 -14.52 -1.75
CA ASP A 242 12.38 -15.44 -0.80
C ASP A 242 12.80 -15.21 0.66
N GLU A 243 12.27 -16.02 1.60
CA GLU A 243 12.55 -15.92 3.04
C GLU A 243 14.04 -16.05 3.42
N GLY A 244 14.87 -16.67 2.57
CA GLY A 244 16.31 -16.77 2.78
C GLY A 244 17.07 -15.49 2.45
N THR A 245 16.47 -14.59 1.68
CA THR A 245 17.07 -13.32 1.25
C THR A 245 16.90 -12.20 2.27
N THR A 246 17.64 -11.10 2.08
CA THR A 246 17.59 -9.92 2.96
C THR A 246 16.15 -9.42 3.15
N LEU A 247 15.40 -9.23 2.06
CA LEU A 247 14.05 -8.67 2.13
C LEU A 247 13.02 -9.65 2.71
N GLY A 248 13.19 -10.95 2.47
CA GLY A 248 12.34 -11.99 3.07
C GLY A 248 12.52 -12.08 4.58
N LYS A 249 13.77 -12.07 5.07
CA LYS A 249 14.06 -12.03 6.51
C LYS A 249 13.49 -10.78 7.18
N ILE A 250 13.64 -9.61 6.55
CA ILE A 250 13.03 -8.36 7.04
C ILE A 250 11.51 -8.52 7.14
N ASN A 251 10.86 -9.07 6.11
CA ASN A 251 9.41 -9.29 6.13
C ASN A 251 8.96 -10.15 7.31
N VAL A 252 9.60 -11.31 7.51
CA VAL A 252 9.24 -12.26 8.59
C VAL A 252 9.43 -11.62 9.96
N TRP A 253 10.58 -11.00 10.19
CA TRP A 253 10.89 -10.38 11.47
C TRP A 253 9.97 -9.19 11.78
N THR A 254 9.86 -8.23 10.86
CA THR A 254 9.05 -7.03 11.08
C THR A 254 7.58 -7.36 11.27
N SER A 255 7.03 -8.31 10.49
CA SER A 255 5.66 -8.79 10.65
C SER A 255 5.43 -9.41 12.03
N THR A 256 6.36 -10.25 12.50
CA THR A 256 6.28 -10.91 13.80
C THR A 256 6.34 -9.90 14.93
N PHE A 257 7.30 -8.98 14.87
CA PHE A 257 7.46 -7.92 15.87
C PHE A 257 6.22 -7.05 15.97
N LEU A 258 5.71 -6.54 14.85
CA LEU A 258 4.55 -5.63 14.85
C LEU A 258 3.29 -6.33 15.37
N LYS A 259 3.07 -7.61 15.02
CA LYS A 259 1.97 -8.41 15.58
C LYS A 259 2.11 -8.56 17.10
N GLN A 260 3.31 -8.83 17.60
CA GLN A 260 3.57 -8.94 19.04
C GLN A 260 3.29 -7.61 19.75
N GLN A 261 3.73 -6.46 19.21
CA GLN A 261 3.46 -5.14 19.78
C GLN A 261 1.96 -4.83 19.88
N LEU A 262 1.16 -5.27 18.90
CA LEU A 262 -0.30 -5.14 18.95
C LEU A 262 -0.95 -6.04 20.01
N LEU A 263 -0.48 -7.29 20.12
CA LEU A 263 -0.99 -8.24 21.11
C LEU A 263 -0.69 -7.79 22.55
N GLU A 264 0.51 -7.27 22.79
CA GLU A 264 0.97 -6.79 24.09
C GLU A 264 0.51 -5.35 24.38
N GLN A 265 -0.07 -4.65 23.41
CA GLN A 265 -0.54 -3.26 23.51
C GLN A 265 0.55 -2.27 23.95
N THR A 266 1.77 -2.48 23.48
CA THR A 266 2.97 -1.70 23.88
C THR A 266 3.14 -0.41 23.07
N ILE A 267 2.36 -0.22 22.00
CA ILE A 267 2.41 0.99 21.17
C ILE A 267 1.61 2.11 21.85
N VAL A 268 2.30 2.98 22.59
CA VAL A 268 1.69 4.13 23.30
C VAL A 268 1.05 5.14 22.32
N ASP A 269 1.68 5.32 21.15
CA ASP A 269 1.15 6.20 20.10
C ASP A 269 -0.03 5.54 19.38
N LYS A 270 -1.25 5.93 19.76
CA LYS A 270 -2.50 5.37 19.21
C LYS A 270 -2.64 5.54 17.70
N GLN A 271 -2.04 6.57 17.10
CA GLN A 271 -2.10 6.76 15.65
C GLN A 271 -1.13 5.79 14.95
N LEU A 272 0.09 5.65 15.48
CA LEU A 272 1.03 4.64 15.01
C LEU A 272 0.43 3.23 15.16
N GLN A 273 -0.22 2.95 16.28
CA GLN A 273 -0.92 1.68 16.51
C GLN A 273 -1.95 1.39 15.41
N LYS A 274 -2.83 2.35 15.10
CA LYS A 274 -3.80 2.21 14.00
C LYS A 274 -3.14 1.97 12.65
N GLN A 275 -2.00 2.63 12.38
CA GLN A 275 -1.27 2.41 11.14
C GLN A 275 -0.68 0.99 11.06
N VAL A 276 -0.13 0.50 12.17
CA VAL A 276 0.41 -0.86 12.27
C VAL A 276 -0.70 -1.90 12.10
N GLU A 277 -1.85 -1.72 12.75
CA GLU A 277 -3.02 -2.59 12.59
C GLU A 277 -3.48 -2.66 11.13
N TYR A 278 -3.55 -1.51 10.48
CA TYR A 278 -4.02 -1.42 9.11
C TYR A 278 -3.06 -2.09 8.11
N ASP A 279 -1.79 -1.75 8.19
CA ASP A 279 -0.78 -2.26 7.27
C ASP A 279 -0.64 -3.78 7.41
N LEU A 280 -0.66 -4.32 8.65
CA LEU A 280 -0.64 -5.77 8.86
C LEU A 280 -1.89 -6.48 8.35
N LYS A 281 -3.05 -5.83 8.44
CA LYS A 281 -4.33 -6.45 8.07
C LYS A 281 -4.52 -6.51 6.56
N ASN A 282 -4.26 -5.41 5.84
CA ASN A 282 -4.74 -5.29 4.45
C ASN A 282 -3.80 -4.56 3.49
N PHE A 283 -2.47 -4.63 3.68
CA PHE A 283 -1.50 -3.89 2.85
C PHE A 283 -1.77 -3.97 1.34
N HIS A 284 -2.04 -5.18 0.82
CA HIS A 284 -2.26 -5.40 -0.61
C HIS A 284 -3.69 -5.13 -1.08
N GLY A 285 -4.67 -5.05 -0.17
CA GLY A 285 -6.08 -4.77 -0.48
C GLY A 285 -6.49 -3.31 -0.25
N THR A 286 -5.55 -2.44 0.11
CA THR A 286 -5.80 -1.00 0.21
C THR A 286 -6.07 -0.39 -1.16
N LEU A 287 -7.35 -0.18 -1.47
CA LEU A 287 -7.78 0.54 -2.68
C LEU A 287 -7.39 2.02 -2.56
N ASP A 288 -6.87 2.60 -3.64
CA ASP A 288 -6.23 3.93 -3.64
C ASP A 288 -7.09 4.97 -2.92
N ARG A 289 -8.38 5.09 -3.26
CA ARG A 289 -9.25 6.11 -2.64
C ARG A 289 -9.68 5.85 -1.22
N MET A 290 -9.74 4.58 -0.83
CA MET A 290 -9.99 4.23 0.56
C MET A 290 -8.75 4.56 1.40
N GLY A 291 -7.56 4.35 0.84
CA GLY A 291 -6.29 4.80 1.40
C GLY A 291 -6.23 6.32 1.57
N ASP A 292 -6.55 7.09 0.51
CA ASP A 292 -6.59 8.57 0.57
C ASP A 292 -7.47 9.08 1.71
N ARG A 293 -8.69 8.52 1.81
CA ARG A 293 -9.65 8.92 2.84
C ARG A 293 -9.11 8.62 4.22
N GLN A 294 -8.56 7.43 4.42
CA GLN A 294 -8.00 7.03 5.69
C GLN A 294 -6.81 7.89 6.08
N ALA A 295 -5.92 8.20 5.15
CA ALA A 295 -4.78 9.09 5.38
C ALA A 295 -5.25 10.47 5.86
N LEU A 296 -6.31 11.01 5.23
CA LEU A 296 -6.94 12.26 5.65
C LEU A 296 -7.58 12.18 7.05
N GLU A 297 -8.25 11.09 7.38
CA GLU A 297 -8.90 10.87 8.68
C GLU A 297 -7.88 10.62 9.81
N LEU A 298 -6.72 10.05 9.49
CA LEU A 298 -5.64 9.82 10.44
C LEU A 298 -4.70 11.02 10.58
N CYS A 299 -4.67 11.96 9.62
CA CYS A 299 -3.71 13.06 9.67
C CYS A 299 -4.02 14.04 10.81
N ASP A 300 -3.02 14.29 11.66
CA ASP A 300 -3.07 15.28 12.73
C ASP A 300 -1.96 16.33 12.51
N ILE A 301 -2.37 17.54 12.15
CA ILE A 301 -1.49 18.67 11.81
C ILE A 301 -0.78 19.19 13.06
N ASP A 302 -1.46 19.11 14.21
CA ASP A 302 -0.92 19.57 15.49
C ASP A 302 0.03 18.56 16.12
N ARG A 303 0.18 17.38 15.51
CA ARG A 303 1.06 16.33 16.00
C ARG A 303 2.51 16.79 16.05
N CYS A 304 3.07 16.76 17.25
CA CYS A 304 4.51 16.89 17.47
C CYS A 304 5.16 15.52 17.36
N LYS A 305 6.28 15.43 16.66
CA LYS A 305 7.18 14.28 16.79
C LYS A 305 8.05 14.48 18.02
N ILE A 306 8.23 13.43 18.81
CA ILE A 306 9.02 13.48 20.04
C ILE A 306 10.32 12.72 19.79
N LEU A 307 11.44 13.44 19.77
CA LEU A 307 12.79 12.88 19.88
C LEU A 307 13.31 13.23 21.28
N LYS A 308 14.50 13.82 21.41
CA LYS A 308 14.99 14.41 22.67
C LYS A 308 14.14 15.59 23.14
N THR A 309 13.53 16.28 22.18
CA THR A 309 12.54 17.33 22.40
C THR A 309 11.41 17.15 21.39
N ALA A 310 10.25 17.74 21.70
CA ALA A 310 9.15 17.80 20.76
C ALA A 310 9.49 18.77 19.63
N TYR A 311 9.24 18.35 18.38
CA TYR A 311 9.37 19.20 17.21
C TYR A 311 8.20 19.02 16.25
N ARG A 312 7.99 20.05 15.43
CA ARG A 312 7.06 20.02 14.29
C ARG A 312 7.86 20.25 13.03
N CYS A 313 7.47 19.56 11.95
CA CYS A 313 8.04 19.77 10.63
C CYS A 313 6.93 20.24 9.70
N PRO A 314 6.78 21.57 9.47
CA PRO A 314 5.71 22.12 8.63
C PRO A 314 5.74 21.62 7.17
N THR A 315 6.89 21.13 6.71
CA THR A 315 7.02 20.51 5.38
C THR A 315 6.35 19.13 5.31
N ILE A 316 6.30 18.40 6.43
CA ILE A 316 5.63 17.09 6.55
C ILE A 316 4.17 17.30 6.98
N ASN A 317 3.94 18.10 8.03
CA ASN A 317 2.63 18.40 8.57
C ASN A 317 2.12 19.71 7.96
N ASN A 318 1.67 19.62 6.71
CA ASN A 318 1.28 20.78 5.92
C ASN A 318 -0.25 20.85 5.75
N GLU A 319 -0.85 21.91 6.28
CA GLU A 319 -2.30 22.16 6.19
C GLU A 319 -2.76 22.32 4.72
N ASP A 320 -1.96 22.96 3.87
CA ASP A 320 -2.33 23.19 2.46
C ASP A 320 -2.46 21.86 1.70
N PHE A 321 -1.62 20.87 2.00
CA PHE A 321 -1.73 19.53 1.41
C PHE A 321 -3.04 18.84 1.80
N LEU A 322 -3.47 18.96 3.05
CA LEU A 322 -4.74 18.38 3.50
C LEU A 322 -5.93 19.11 2.92
N GLN A 323 -5.89 20.44 2.85
CA GLN A 323 -6.96 21.21 2.20
C GLN A 323 -7.06 20.90 0.71
N LEU A 324 -5.94 20.76 0.01
CA LEU A 324 -5.90 20.34 -1.38
C LEU A 324 -6.52 18.95 -1.53
N SER A 325 -6.10 17.99 -0.69
CA SER A 325 -6.58 16.61 -0.75
C SER A 325 -8.07 16.48 -0.42
N ARG A 326 -8.60 17.20 0.58
CA ARG A 326 -10.05 17.26 0.86
C ARG A 326 -10.85 17.82 -0.31
N LYS A 327 -10.38 18.93 -0.91
CA LYS A 327 -11.02 19.53 -2.08
C LYS A 327 -11.00 18.58 -3.27
N ASN A 328 -9.84 17.98 -3.56
CA ASN A 328 -9.68 16.98 -4.60
C ASN A 328 -10.64 15.81 -4.35
N PHE A 329 -10.74 15.35 -3.10
CA PHE A 329 -11.61 14.23 -2.74
C PHE A 329 -13.07 14.52 -3.06
N ASN A 330 -13.57 15.69 -2.67
CA ASN A 330 -14.94 16.09 -2.90
C ASN A 330 -15.25 16.33 -4.39
N VAL A 331 -14.28 16.84 -5.17
CA VAL A 331 -14.42 16.96 -6.63
C VAL A 331 -14.52 15.59 -7.30
N CYS A 332 -13.64 14.64 -6.94
CA CYS A 332 -13.74 13.27 -7.43
C CYS A 332 -15.08 12.63 -7.03
N GLN A 333 -15.53 12.81 -5.79
CA GLN A 333 -16.81 12.27 -5.32
C GLN A 333 -18.00 12.79 -6.13
N ALA A 334 -18.05 14.09 -6.42
CA ALA A 334 -19.11 14.67 -7.26
C ALA A 334 -19.11 14.07 -8.69
N GLN A 335 -17.92 13.83 -9.25
CA GLN A 335 -17.78 13.17 -10.54
C GLN A 335 -18.26 11.70 -10.48
N HIS A 336 -17.89 10.94 -9.45
CA HIS A 336 -18.35 9.57 -9.24
C HIS A 336 -19.89 9.49 -9.09
N GLN A 337 -20.51 10.44 -8.39
CA GLN A 337 -21.98 10.49 -8.28
C GLN A 337 -22.66 10.70 -9.65
N LYS A 338 -22.07 11.55 -10.50
CA LYS A 338 -22.56 11.78 -11.87
C LYS A 338 -22.39 10.54 -12.75
N GLU A 339 -21.29 9.82 -12.57
CA GLU A 339 -21.01 8.56 -13.26
C GLU A 339 -21.99 7.46 -12.84
N LEU A 340 -22.27 7.33 -11.55
CA LEU A 340 -23.28 6.39 -11.05
C LEU A 340 -24.66 6.63 -11.68
N GLN A 341 -25.09 7.89 -11.78
CA GLN A 341 -26.36 8.23 -12.44
C GLN A 341 -26.38 7.89 -13.95
N GLN A 342 -25.22 7.90 -14.61
CA GLN A 342 -25.11 7.47 -16.01
C GLN A 342 -25.16 5.95 -16.10
N LEU A 343 -24.49 5.24 -15.19
CA LEU A 343 -24.51 3.79 -15.10
C LEU A 343 -25.92 3.26 -14.77
N GLU A 344 -26.64 3.87 -13.83
CA GLU A 344 -28.02 3.49 -13.49
C GLU A 344 -28.97 3.64 -14.68
N ARG A 345 -28.82 4.72 -15.47
CA ARG A 345 -29.59 4.89 -16.70
C ARG A 345 -29.24 3.85 -17.76
N TRP A 346 -27.95 3.65 -18.02
CA TRP A 346 -27.46 2.63 -18.96
C TRP A 346 -27.98 1.23 -18.58
N TYR A 347 -27.91 0.87 -17.30
CA TYR A 347 -28.34 -0.42 -16.77
C TYR A 347 -29.84 -0.67 -17.02
N ALA A 348 -30.68 0.34 -16.79
CA ALA A 348 -32.12 0.28 -17.06
C ALA A 348 -32.44 0.29 -18.56
N GLU A 349 -31.76 1.10 -19.37
CA GLU A 349 -31.92 1.15 -20.82
C GLU A 349 -31.56 -0.20 -21.49
N CYS A 350 -30.54 -0.88 -20.96
CA CYS A 350 -30.18 -2.24 -21.35
C CYS A 350 -31.08 -3.33 -20.76
N ARG A 351 -32.05 -2.97 -19.91
CA ARG A 351 -32.97 -3.88 -19.19
C ARG A 351 -32.27 -4.89 -18.29
N LEU A 352 -31.05 -4.62 -17.86
CA LEU A 352 -30.28 -5.52 -16.99
C LEU A 352 -30.89 -5.61 -15.59
N ASP A 353 -31.66 -4.60 -15.17
CA ASP A 353 -32.47 -4.58 -13.94
C ASP A 353 -33.59 -5.62 -13.91
N SER A 354 -34.00 -6.11 -15.08
CA SER A 354 -34.99 -7.19 -15.17
C SER A 354 -34.36 -8.58 -14.97
N LEU A 355 -33.04 -8.70 -15.05
CA LEU A 355 -32.34 -9.94 -14.70
C LEU A 355 -32.30 -10.05 -13.18
N LYS A 356 -32.71 -11.21 -12.64
CA LYS A 356 -32.71 -11.47 -11.20
C LYS A 356 -31.30 -11.79 -10.70
N LEU A 357 -30.42 -10.79 -10.72
CA LEU A 357 -29.08 -10.92 -10.16
C LEU A 357 -29.19 -10.93 -8.63
N GLY A 358 -28.50 -11.87 -7.98
CA GLY A 358 -28.51 -12.01 -6.52
C GLY A 358 -27.80 -10.88 -5.76
N ARG A 359 -27.28 -9.89 -6.48
CA ARG A 359 -26.41 -8.81 -5.97
C ARG A 359 -26.59 -7.51 -6.75
N ASP A 360 -26.28 -6.38 -6.10
CA ASP A 360 -26.24 -5.04 -6.72
C ASP A 360 -24.93 -4.85 -7.50
N VAL A 361 -24.77 -5.62 -8.57
CA VAL A 361 -23.54 -5.65 -9.38
C VAL A 361 -23.15 -4.27 -9.91
N LEU A 362 -24.13 -3.41 -10.20
CA LEU A 362 -23.90 -2.08 -10.76
C LEU A 362 -23.15 -1.20 -9.77
N ARG A 363 -23.65 -1.11 -8.53
CA ARG A 363 -23.02 -0.26 -7.49
C ARG A 363 -21.68 -0.83 -7.04
N VAL A 364 -21.55 -2.15 -6.97
CA VAL A 364 -20.27 -2.84 -6.71
C VAL A 364 -19.24 -2.49 -7.79
N SER A 365 -19.59 -2.68 -9.06
CA SER A 365 -18.69 -2.39 -10.20
C SER A 365 -18.27 -0.92 -10.24
N HIS A 366 -19.21 -0.01 -10.01
CA HIS A 366 -18.93 1.42 -9.94
C HIS A 366 -17.98 1.77 -8.78
N PHE A 367 -18.22 1.22 -7.59
CA PHE A 367 -17.36 1.45 -6.43
C PHE A 367 -15.94 0.97 -6.66
N LEU A 368 -15.76 -0.27 -7.11
CA LEU A 368 -14.43 -0.86 -7.34
C LEU A 368 -13.61 -0.01 -8.30
N THR A 369 -14.22 0.46 -9.39
CA THR A 369 -13.54 1.28 -10.40
C THR A 369 -13.22 2.69 -9.90
N CYS A 370 -14.13 3.33 -9.16
CA CYS A 370 -13.87 4.62 -8.50
C CYS A 370 -12.75 4.52 -7.46
N ALA A 371 -12.66 3.39 -6.78
CA ALA A 371 -11.70 3.17 -5.71
C ALA A 371 -10.25 3.03 -6.23
N ILE A 372 -10.07 2.54 -7.47
CA ILE A 372 -8.74 2.34 -8.07
C ILE A 372 -8.32 3.37 -9.13
N LEU A 373 -9.26 4.06 -9.77
CA LEU A 373 -8.97 5.06 -10.81
C LEU A 373 -9.54 6.43 -10.41
N PRO A 374 -8.92 7.14 -9.46
CA PRO A 374 -9.53 8.33 -8.87
C PRO A 374 -9.47 9.62 -9.69
N ASP A 375 -8.55 9.70 -10.64
CA ASP A 375 -8.34 10.91 -11.45
C ASP A 375 -9.62 11.22 -12.23
N THR A 376 -10.19 12.41 -12.01
CA THR A 376 -11.44 12.83 -12.67
C THR A 376 -11.39 12.76 -14.20
N ASN A 377 -10.21 12.88 -14.81
CA ASN A 377 -10.03 12.80 -16.27
C ASN A 377 -10.18 11.37 -16.81
N LEU A 378 -10.16 10.35 -15.96
CA LEU A 378 -10.28 8.95 -16.34
C LEU A 378 -11.73 8.43 -16.30
N SER A 379 -12.71 9.30 -16.56
CA SER A 379 -14.14 8.96 -16.53
C SER A 379 -14.50 7.83 -17.50
N ASP A 380 -14.07 7.91 -18.76
CA ASP A 380 -14.35 6.84 -19.73
C ASP A 380 -13.64 5.52 -19.38
N ALA A 381 -12.46 5.58 -18.74
CA ALA A 381 -11.78 4.39 -18.23
C ALA A 381 -12.62 3.72 -17.13
N ARG A 382 -13.05 4.48 -16.11
CA ARG A 382 -13.93 3.97 -15.04
C ARG A 382 -15.24 3.41 -15.59
N MET A 383 -15.91 4.17 -16.45
CA MET A 383 -17.20 3.79 -17.02
C MET A 383 -17.09 2.52 -17.87
N SER A 384 -16.05 2.41 -18.71
CA SER A 384 -15.82 1.20 -19.51
C SER A 384 -15.52 -0.01 -18.64
N TYR A 385 -14.69 0.15 -17.60
CA TYR A 385 -14.36 -0.92 -16.66
C TYR A 385 -15.63 -1.37 -15.90
N ALA A 386 -16.42 -0.43 -15.36
CA ALA A 386 -17.62 -0.74 -14.58
C ALA A 386 -18.70 -1.45 -15.41
N LYS A 387 -18.93 -0.97 -16.64
CA LYS A 387 -19.83 -1.63 -17.61
C LYS A 387 -19.35 -3.04 -17.95
N THR A 388 -18.04 -3.23 -18.16
CA THR A 388 -17.46 -4.55 -18.43
C THR A 388 -17.63 -5.50 -17.24
N ILE A 389 -17.32 -5.10 -16.00
CA ILE A 389 -17.56 -5.96 -14.82
C ILE A 389 -19.04 -6.37 -14.77
N THR A 390 -19.94 -5.40 -14.91
CA THR A 390 -21.39 -5.64 -14.84
C THR A 390 -21.83 -6.65 -15.89
N LEU A 391 -21.44 -6.47 -17.15
CA LEU A 391 -21.81 -7.39 -18.22
C LEU A 391 -21.15 -8.76 -18.07
N VAL A 392 -19.87 -8.83 -17.66
CA VAL A 392 -19.17 -10.10 -17.43
C VAL A 392 -19.90 -10.89 -16.35
N THR A 393 -20.30 -10.23 -15.27
CA THR A 393 -21.08 -10.85 -14.19
C THR A 393 -22.47 -11.33 -14.65
N CYS A 394 -23.17 -10.55 -15.48
CA CYS A 394 -24.46 -11.00 -16.03
C CYS A 394 -24.30 -12.26 -16.89
N VAL A 395 -23.24 -12.34 -17.70
CA VAL A 395 -22.95 -13.50 -18.53
C VAL A 395 -22.51 -14.68 -17.67
N ASP A 396 -21.62 -14.45 -16.70
CA ASP A 396 -21.17 -15.46 -15.74
C ASP A 396 -22.35 -16.10 -14.99
N ASP A 397 -23.25 -15.29 -14.42
CA ASP A 397 -24.43 -15.80 -13.70
C ASP A 397 -25.38 -16.61 -14.63
N LEU A 398 -25.45 -16.28 -15.93
CA LEU A 398 -26.20 -17.09 -16.90
C LEU A 398 -25.57 -18.48 -17.03
N PHE A 399 -24.24 -18.58 -17.08
CA PHE A 399 -23.55 -19.87 -17.20
C PHE A 399 -23.62 -20.67 -15.89
N ASP A 400 -23.55 -20.00 -14.75
CA ASP A 400 -23.32 -20.64 -13.45
C ASP A 400 -24.59 -20.97 -12.66
N HIS A 401 -25.70 -20.26 -12.89
CA HIS A 401 -26.85 -20.31 -11.98
C HIS A 401 -28.18 -20.63 -12.64
N TYR A 402 -28.52 -19.95 -13.74
CA TYR A 402 -29.91 -20.02 -14.25
C TYR A 402 -30.04 -20.29 -15.75
N GLY A 403 -28.98 -20.20 -16.54
CA GLY A 403 -29.01 -20.53 -17.96
C GLY A 403 -28.82 -22.03 -18.20
N SER A 404 -29.50 -22.55 -19.22
CA SER A 404 -29.22 -23.86 -19.76
C SER A 404 -27.94 -23.84 -20.61
N ARG A 405 -27.34 -25.02 -20.81
CA ARG A 405 -26.22 -25.20 -21.74
C ARG A 405 -26.56 -24.72 -23.16
N ALA A 406 -27.82 -24.88 -23.60
CA ALA A 406 -28.26 -24.44 -24.91
C ALA A 406 -28.27 -22.90 -25.04
N GLU A 407 -28.77 -22.19 -24.02
CA GLU A 407 -28.74 -20.72 -23.97
C GLU A 407 -27.31 -20.18 -23.90
N SER A 408 -26.45 -20.86 -23.14
CA SER A 408 -25.02 -20.53 -23.01
C SER A 408 -24.28 -20.65 -24.35
N LEU A 409 -24.55 -21.73 -25.09
CA LEU A 409 -24.03 -21.93 -26.44
C LEU A 409 -24.58 -20.88 -27.42
N GLU A 410 -25.86 -20.53 -27.32
CA GLU A 410 -26.48 -19.49 -28.15
C GLU A 410 -25.77 -18.14 -27.96
N ILE A 411 -25.54 -17.71 -26.71
CA ILE A 411 -24.78 -16.48 -26.41
C ILE A 411 -23.39 -16.52 -27.04
N LEU A 412 -22.67 -17.64 -26.90
CA LEU A 412 -21.33 -17.78 -27.48
C LEU A 412 -21.36 -17.63 -29.02
N GLU A 413 -22.31 -18.26 -29.70
CA GLU A 413 -22.43 -18.19 -31.16
C GLU A 413 -22.90 -16.79 -31.63
N LEU A 414 -23.78 -16.14 -30.88
CA LEU A 414 -24.17 -14.75 -31.13
C LEU A 414 -22.97 -13.79 -31.04
N ILE A 415 -22.12 -13.96 -30.03
CA ILE A 415 -20.90 -13.14 -29.85
C ILE A 415 -19.87 -13.43 -30.95
N LYS A 416 -19.69 -14.69 -31.36
CA LYS A 416 -18.79 -15.03 -32.48
C LYS A 416 -19.28 -14.45 -33.82
N GLY A 417 -20.59 -14.50 -34.06
CA GLY A 417 -21.19 -13.97 -35.28
C GLY A 417 -21.21 -12.44 -35.32
N TRP A 418 -21.46 -11.81 -34.17
CA TRP A 418 -21.52 -10.35 -33.98
C TRP A 418 -22.44 -9.61 -34.98
N ASN A 419 -23.58 -10.21 -35.31
CA ASN A 419 -24.57 -9.61 -36.20
C ASN A 419 -25.40 -8.53 -35.47
N ASP A 420 -25.90 -7.55 -36.22
CA ASP A 420 -26.76 -6.50 -35.65
C ASP A 420 -28.07 -7.10 -35.12
N PRO A 421 -28.40 -6.92 -33.82
CA PRO A 421 -29.63 -7.41 -33.22
C PRO A 421 -30.92 -6.95 -33.92
N SER A 422 -30.88 -5.83 -34.65
CA SER A 422 -32.03 -5.28 -35.40
C SER A 422 -32.24 -5.95 -36.76
N GLU A 423 -31.22 -6.59 -37.30
CA GLU A 423 -31.26 -7.27 -38.62
C GLU A 423 -31.48 -8.79 -38.48
N MET A 424 -31.44 -9.33 -37.27
CA MET A 424 -31.66 -10.76 -37.03
C MET A 424 -33.14 -11.12 -37.17
N SER A 425 -33.45 -12.08 -38.04
CA SER A 425 -34.80 -12.63 -38.24
C SER A 425 -35.19 -13.72 -37.24
N SER A 426 -34.24 -14.20 -36.42
CA SER A 426 -34.44 -15.28 -35.44
C SER A 426 -34.93 -14.75 -34.10
N THR A 427 -35.92 -15.42 -33.52
CA THR A 427 -36.28 -15.28 -32.10
C THR A 427 -35.16 -15.88 -31.25
N TYR A 428 -34.66 -15.10 -30.28
CA TYR A 428 -33.73 -15.57 -29.25
C TYR A 428 -34.32 -16.76 -28.49
N GLY A 429 -33.48 -17.69 -28.02
CA GLY A 429 -33.90 -18.87 -27.26
C GLY A 429 -34.56 -18.53 -25.92
N SER A 430 -34.20 -17.39 -25.31
CA SER A 430 -34.86 -16.85 -24.12
C SER A 430 -34.77 -15.33 -24.03
N GLN A 431 -35.55 -14.76 -23.10
CA GLN A 431 -35.56 -13.32 -22.86
C GLN A 431 -34.24 -12.85 -22.23
N GLU A 432 -33.63 -13.67 -21.39
CA GLU A 432 -32.35 -13.43 -20.73
C GLU A 432 -31.22 -13.35 -21.77
N VAL A 433 -31.18 -14.30 -22.71
CA VAL A 433 -30.21 -14.30 -23.83
C VAL A 433 -30.37 -13.04 -24.69
N GLU A 434 -31.61 -12.66 -25.02
CA GLU A 434 -31.90 -11.44 -25.77
C GLU A 434 -31.35 -10.19 -25.05
N ILE A 435 -31.66 -10.04 -23.76
CA ILE A 435 -31.25 -8.89 -22.95
C ILE A 435 -29.73 -8.80 -22.88
N ILE A 436 -29.06 -9.90 -22.52
CA ILE A 436 -27.61 -9.96 -22.34
C ILE A 436 -26.91 -9.65 -23.67
N PHE A 437 -27.30 -10.28 -24.77
CA PHE A 437 -26.66 -10.05 -26.06
C PHE A 437 -26.86 -8.61 -26.56
N LYS A 438 -28.07 -8.04 -26.45
CA LYS A 438 -28.32 -6.65 -26.86
C LYS A 438 -27.54 -5.65 -26.01
N ALA A 439 -27.49 -5.87 -24.70
CA ALA A 439 -26.72 -5.02 -23.78
C ALA A 439 -25.22 -5.07 -24.10
N LEU A 440 -24.69 -6.27 -24.34
CA LEU A 440 -23.29 -6.50 -24.71
C LEU A 440 -22.98 -5.86 -26.07
N TYR A 441 -23.79 -6.14 -27.10
CA TYR A 441 -23.60 -5.61 -28.44
C TYR A 441 -23.58 -4.08 -28.44
N SER A 442 -24.60 -3.44 -27.88
CA SER A 442 -24.69 -1.97 -27.83
C SER A 442 -23.52 -1.35 -27.06
N THR A 443 -23.18 -1.90 -25.89
CA THR A 443 -22.09 -1.40 -25.04
C THR A 443 -20.73 -1.54 -25.71
N VAL A 444 -20.41 -2.70 -26.28
CA VAL A 444 -19.12 -2.92 -26.94
C VAL A 444 -18.97 -2.06 -28.18
N ASN A 445 -20.04 -1.84 -28.96
CA ASN A 445 -20.02 -0.91 -30.08
C ASN A 445 -19.82 0.55 -29.63
N GLU A 446 -20.47 0.98 -28.55
CA GLU A 446 -20.26 2.31 -27.94
C GLU A 446 -18.79 2.50 -27.53
N LEU A 447 -18.27 1.56 -26.74
CA LEU A 447 -16.89 1.60 -26.25
C LEU A 447 -15.89 1.54 -27.40
N ALA A 448 -16.11 0.69 -28.40
CA ALA A 448 -15.26 0.60 -29.57
C ALA A 448 -15.22 1.92 -30.35
N ALA A 449 -16.36 2.59 -30.52
CA ALA A 449 -16.42 3.88 -31.21
C ALA A 449 -15.62 4.96 -30.45
N LYS A 450 -15.85 5.09 -29.14
CA LYS A 450 -15.10 6.03 -28.28
C LYS A 450 -13.61 5.73 -28.27
N ALA A 451 -13.23 4.49 -27.99
CA ALA A 451 -11.84 4.07 -27.95
C ALA A 451 -11.15 4.23 -29.31
N SER A 452 -11.87 4.07 -30.43
CA SER A 452 -11.27 4.26 -31.76
C SER A 452 -10.92 5.72 -32.03
N ILE A 453 -11.72 6.67 -31.50
CA ILE A 453 -11.40 8.10 -31.53
C ILE A 453 -10.18 8.37 -30.65
N GLU A 454 -10.21 7.90 -29.40
CA GLU A 454 -9.12 8.09 -28.42
C GLU A 454 -7.81 7.46 -28.85
N GLN A 455 -7.84 6.35 -29.60
CA GLN A 455 -6.63 5.66 -30.06
C GLN A 455 -6.23 6.03 -31.48
N GLY A 456 -7.11 6.68 -32.26
CA GLY A 456 -6.87 7.01 -33.67
C GLY A 456 -6.82 5.80 -34.59
N ARG A 457 -7.32 4.64 -34.15
CA ARG A 457 -7.40 3.38 -34.89
C ARG A 457 -8.60 2.56 -34.45
N CYS A 458 -9.12 1.71 -35.32
CA CYS A 458 -10.23 0.83 -34.95
C CYS A 458 -9.79 -0.19 -33.88
N VAL A 459 -10.52 -0.26 -32.76
CA VAL A 459 -10.28 -1.27 -31.70
C VAL A 459 -11.41 -2.30 -31.57
N LYS A 460 -12.47 -2.16 -32.38
CA LYS A 460 -13.71 -2.95 -32.28
C LYS A 460 -13.45 -4.45 -32.28
N LYS A 461 -12.63 -4.94 -33.23
CA LYS A 461 -12.31 -6.36 -33.35
C LYS A 461 -11.62 -6.90 -32.09
N ASN A 462 -10.73 -6.12 -31.50
CA ASN A 462 -10.01 -6.52 -30.29
C ASN A 462 -10.97 -6.66 -29.11
N LEU A 463 -11.89 -5.71 -28.93
CA LEU A 463 -12.90 -5.79 -27.86
C LEU A 463 -13.85 -6.99 -28.04
N ILE A 464 -14.29 -7.27 -29.26
CA ILE A 464 -15.12 -8.46 -29.56
C ILE A 464 -14.35 -9.74 -29.24
N ASN A 465 -13.07 -9.82 -29.63
CA ASN A 465 -12.24 -11.00 -29.36
C ASN A 465 -12.09 -11.26 -27.87
N LEU A 466 -11.98 -10.23 -27.02
CA LEU A 466 -11.94 -10.40 -25.56
C LEU A 466 -13.23 -11.02 -25.03
N TRP A 467 -14.39 -10.63 -25.57
CA TRP A 467 -15.69 -11.24 -25.22
C TRP A 467 -15.79 -12.68 -25.71
N VAL A 468 -15.33 -12.99 -26.92
CA VAL A 468 -15.27 -14.38 -27.41
C VAL A 468 -14.37 -15.23 -26.51
N GLU A 469 -13.22 -14.71 -26.11
CA GLU A 469 -12.24 -15.41 -25.25
C GLU A 469 -12.86 -15.76 -23.88
N ILE A 470 -13.45 -14.79 -23.19
CA ILE A 470 -14.02 -15.03 -21.85
C ILE A 470 -15.25 -15.94 -21.89
N VAL A 471 -16.17 -15.76 -22.85
CA VAL A 471 -17.36 -16.61 -22.94
C VAL A 471 -16.99 -18.04 -23.37
N THR A 472 -15.94 -18.20 -24.18
CA THR A 472 -15.39 -19.53 -24.47
C THR A 472 -14.83 -20.19 -23.20
N SER A 473 -14.20 -19.41 -22.31
CA SER A 473 -13.71 -19.94 -21.02
C SER A 473 -14.84 -20.34 -20.08
N PHE A 474 -15.93 -19.57 -20.00
CA PHE A 474 -17.13 -19.96 -19.24
C PHE A 474 -17.76 -21.24 -19.78
N MET A 475 -17.82 -21.38 -21.10
CA MET A 475 -18.35 -22.61 -21.70
C MET A 475 -17.49 -23.82 -21.34
N ARG A 476 -16.17 -23.66 -21.34
CA ARG A 476 -15.25 -24.71 -20.91
C ARG A 476 -15.41 -25.06 -19.42
N GLU A 477 -15.58 -24.06 -18.56
CA GLU A 477 -15.78 -24.25 -17.12
C GLU A 477 -17.07 -25.00 -16.80
N MET A 478 -18.18 -24.65 -17.47
CA MET A 478 -19.45 -25.36 -17.36
C MET A 478 -19.36 -26.80 -17.87
N ASP A 479 -18.75 -27.01 -19.05
CA ASP A 479 -18.56 -28.36 -19.60
C ASP A 479 -17.71 -29.23 -18.66
N SER A 480 -16.59 -28.69 -18.15
CA SER A 480 -15.72 -29.39 -17.21
C SER A 480 -16.36 -29.66 -15.85
N SER A 481 -17.28 -28.80 -15.38
CA SER A 481 -18.03 -29.04 -14.14
C SER A 481 -19.05 -30.18 -14.28
N SER A 482 -19.45 -30.50 -15.51
CA SER A 482 -20.40 -31.57 -15.81
C SER A 482 -19.75 -32.92 -16.17
N ASP A 483 -18.44 -32.95 -16.35
CA ASP A 483 -17.69 -34.16 -16.69
C ASP A 483 -17.58 -35.10 -15.48
N GLU A 484 -17.55 -36.41 -15.71
CA GLU A 484 -17.33 -37.41 -14.67
C GLU A 484 -15.88 -37.40 -14.18
N THR A 485 -14.94 -36.91 -15.00
CA THR A 485 -13.53 -36.79 -14.65
C THR A 485 -13.18 -35.35 -14.33
N ALA A 486 -12.86 -35.07 -13.06
CA ALA A 486 -12.42 -33.74 -12.65
C ALA A 486 -11.10 -33.35 -13.35
N PRO A 487 -10.94 -32.09 -13.81
CA PRO A 487 -9.71 -31.63 -14.42
C PRO A 487 -8.57 -31.59 -13.39
N THR A 488 -7.33 -31.66 -13.87
CA THR A 488 -6.17 -31.33 -13.03
C THR A 488 -6.16 -29.84 -12.69
N LEU A 489 -5.43 -29.46 -11.63
CA LEU A 489 -5.28 -28.04 -11.27
C LEU A 489 -4.71 -27.21 -12.42
N ASP A 490 -3.69 -27.71 -13.12
CA ASP A 490 -3.07 -27.01 -14.25
C ASP A 490 -4.04 -26.84 -15.43
N GLU A 491 -4.86 -27.87 -15.71
CA GLU A 491 -5.90 -27.77 -16.73
C GLU A 491 -6.97 -26.75 -16.36
N TYR A 492 -7.44 -26.75 -15.11
CA TYR A 492 -8.39 -25.77 -14.59
C TYR A 492 -7.83 -24.34 -14.70
N LEU A 493 -6.63 -24.13 -14.16
CA LEU A 493 -5.98 -22.82 -14.18
C LEU A 493 -5.65 -22.34 -15.59
N SER A 494 -5.57 -23.21 -16.60
CA SER A 494 -5.34 -22.82 -18.01
C SER A 494 -6.46 -21.98 -18.61
N PHE A 495 -7.69 -22.10 -18.10
CA PHE A 495 -8.85 -21.32 -18.55
C PHE A 495 -9.47 -20.45 -17.44
N ALA A 496 -9.33 -20.83 -16.16
CA ALA A 496 -9.92 -20.09 -15.04
C ALA A 496 -9.33 -18.68 -14.84
N TRP A 497 -8.09 -18.45 -15.30
CA TRP A 497 -7.49 -17.11 -15.33
C TRP A 497 -8.14 -16.19 -16.37
N VAL A 498 -8.80 -16.75 -17.39
CA VAL A 498 -9.59 -15.96 -18.34
C VAL A 498 -10.99 -15.72 -17.75
N SER A 499 -11.62 -16.76 -17.19
CA SER A 499 -13.01 -16.69 -16.70
C SER A 499 -13.19 -15.71 -15.54
N ILE A 500 -12.19 -15.51 -14.68
CA ILE A 500 -12.23 -14.50 -13.61
C ILE A 500 -12.41 -13.04 -14.10
N GLY A 501 -12.18 -12.76 -15.39
CA GLY A 501 -12.54 -11.49 -16.01
C GLY A 501 -11.57 -10.32 -15.83
N CYS A 502 -10.45 -10.47 -15.09
CA CYS A 502 -9.46 -9.40 -14.91
C CYS A 502 -8.85 -8.92 -16.24
N ARG A 503 -8.59 -9.85 -17.16
CA ARG A 503 -8.04 -9.56 -18.49
C ARG A 503 -8.95 -8.64 -19.30
N ILE A 504 -10.22 -9.01 -19.50
CA ILE A 504 -11.15 -8.22 -20.32
C ILE A 504 -11.40 -6.84 -19.70
N CYS A 505 -11.52 -6.75 -18.37
CA CYS A 505 -11.75 -5.48 -17.71
C CYS A 505 -10.56 -4.53 -17.86
N SER A 506 -9.34 -5.03 -17.59
CA SER A 506 -8.11 -4.23 -17.69
C SER A 506 -7.88 -3.79 -19.15
N LEU A 507 -7.95 -4.71 -20.12
CA LEU A 507 -7.67 -4.40 -21.53
C LEU A 507 -8.73 -3.50 -22.17
N THR A 508 -9.99 -3.56 -21.71
CA THR A 508 -11.02 -2.61 -22.16
C THR A 508 -10.71 -1.20 -21.64
N SER A 509 -10.32 -1.08 -20.37
CA SER A 509 -10.11 0.21 -19.72
C SER A 509 -8.86 0.96 -20.19
N ILE A 510 -7.77 0.26 -20.53
CA ILE A 510 -6.49 0.92 -20.89
C ILE A 510 -6.61 1.80 -22.14
N HIS A 511 -7.60 1.55 -23.00
CA HIS A 511 -7.86 2.38 -24.18
C HIS A 511 -8.27 3.82 -23.85
N PHE A 512 -8.65 4.10 -22.60
CA PHE A 512 -9.18 5.39 -22.14
C PHE A 512 -8.26 6.11 -21.15
N LEU A 513 -6.96 5.75 -21.11
CA LEU A 513 -5.98 6.37 -20.21
C LEU A 513 -5.35 7.67 -20.77
N GLY A 514 -5.81 8.15 -21.93
CA GLY A 514 -5.24 9.34 -22.59
C GLY A 514 -3.88 9.11 -23.26
N ILE A 515 -3.42 7.86 -23.34
CA ILE A 515 -2.18 7.45 -24.01
C ILE A 515 -2.49 6.64 -25.28
N LYS A 516 -1.69 6.86 -26.33
CA LYS A 516 -1.82 6.15 -27.60
C LYS A 516 -1.11 4.80 -27.52
N LEU A 517 -1.85 3.73 -27.80
CA LEU A 517 -1.37 2.35 -27.68
C LEU A 517 -1.12 1.73 -29.05
N SER A 518 0.08 1.17 -29.24
CA SER A 518 0.36 0.30 -30.39
C SER A 518 -0.56 -0.92 -30.38
N GLU A 519 -0.90 -1.43 -31.56
CA GLU A 519 -1.69 -2.66 -31.69
C GLU A 519 -0.90 -3.89 -31.21
N ASP A 520 0.42 -3.88 -31.36
CA ASP A 520 1.31 -4.99 -31.00
C ASP A 520 1.30 -5.31 -29.48
N ILE A 521 0.90 -4.34 -28.65
CA ILE A 521 0.76 -4.51 -27.19
C ILE A 521 -0.16 -5.68 -26.87
N PHE A 522 -1.30 -5.78 -27.56
CA PHE A 522 -2.37 -6.73 -27.24
C PHE A 522 -2.01 -8.18 -27.58
N THR A 523 -1.00 -8.39 -28.43
CA THR A 523 -0.47 -9.71 -28.80
C THR A 523 0.88 -10.00 -28.15
N SER A 524 1.40 -9.09 -27.32
CA SER A 524 2.74 -9.25 -26.74
C SER A 524 2.78 -10.26 -25.60
N PRO A 525 3.93 -10.95 -25.42
CA PRO A 525 4.16 -11.77 -24.24
C PRO A 525 4.06 -10.96 -22.94
N GLU A 526 4.55 -9.71 -22.94
CA GLU A 526 4.50 -8.81 -21.78
C GLU A 526 3.05 -8.58 -21.32
N CYS A 527 2.14 -8.26 -22.25
CA CYS A 527 0.73 -8.03 -21.94
C CYS A 527 0.05 -9.31 -21.47
N THR A 528 0.39 -10.44 -22.09
CA THR A 528 -0.17 -11.74 -21.73
C THR A 528 0.24 -12.12 -20.31
N ASN A 529 1.51 -11.94 -19.95
CA ASN A 529 2.02 -12.23 -18.61
C ASN A 529 1.37 -11.32 -17.55
N LEU A 530 1.22 -10.01 -17.83
CA LEU A 530 0.50 -9.10 -16.93
C LEU A 530 -0.94 -9.58 -16.68
N CYS A 531 -1.66 -9.95 -17.75
CA CYS A 531 -3.02 -10.46 -17.65
C CYS A 531 -3.09 -11.78 -16.87
N GLN A 532 -2.18 -12.71 -17.15
CA GLN A 532 -2.13 -14.01 -16.49
C GLN A 532 -1.87 -13.87 -14.99
N HIS A 533 -0.84 -13.12 -14.60
CA HIS A 533 -0.50 -12.99 -13.18
C HIS A 533 -1.58 -12.27 -12.39
N VAL A 534 -2.18 -11.17 -12.89
CA VAL A 534 -3.29 -10.50 -12.17
C VAL A 534 -4.50 -11.42 -12.05
N SER A 535 -4.83 -12.15 -13.12
CA SER A 535 -5.97 -13.05 -13.12
C SER A 535 -5.76 -14.25 -12.20
N LEU A 536 -4.55 -14.83 -12.17
CA LEU A 536 -4.23 -15.96 -11.30
C LEU A 536 -4.29 -15.54 -9.82
N VAL A 537 -3.80 -14.35 -9.47
CA VAL A 537 -4.01 -13.80 -8.13
C VAL A 537 -5.50 -13.75 -7.82
N ALA A 538 -6.30 -13.13 -8.69
CA ALA A 538 -7.73 -12.96 -8.44
C ALA A 538 -8.50 -14.29 -8.35
N ARG A 539 -8.20 -15.25 -9.24
CA ARG A 539 -8.78 -16.58 -9.29
C ARG A 539 -8.46 -17.36 -8.03
N LEU A 540 -7.19 -17.49 -7.69
CA LEU A 540 -6.76 -18.25 -6.52
C LEU A 540 -7.29 -17.64 -5.20
N ARG A 541 -7.34 -16.31 -5.11
CA ARG A 541 -7.93 -15.59 -3.97
C ARG A 541 -9.43 -15.85 -3.84
N ASN A 542 -10.16 -15.80 -4.95
CA ASN A 542 -11.57 -16.16 -4.99
C ASN A 542 -11.74 -17.59 -4.48
N ASP A 543 -11.04 -18.54 -5.10
CA ASP A 543 -11.15 -19.96 -4.79
C ASP A 543 -10.86 -20.27 -3.31
N LEU A 544 -9.79 -19.69 -2.75
CA LEU A 544 -9.44 -19.83 -1.33
C LEU A 544 -10.57 -19.36 -0.39
N GLN A 545 -11.34 -18.35 -0.80
CA GLN A 545 -12.40 -17.77 -0.01
C GLN A 545 -13.75 -18.48 -0.19
N THR A 546 -13.98 -19.10 -1.35
CA THR A 546 -15.30 -19.61 -1.76
C THR A 546 -15.39 -21.13 -1.82
N PHE A 547 -14.27 -21.87 -1.66
CA PHE A 547 -14.21 -23.32 -1.90
C PHE A 547 -15.27 -24.15 -1.18
N LYS A 548 -15.63 -23.81 0.06
CA LYS A 548 -16.66 -24.52 0.83
C LYS A 548 -18.04 -24.40 0.18
N ARG A 549 -18.42 -23.18 -0.21
CA ARG A 549 -19.67 -22.92 -0.92
C ARG A 549 -19.68 -23.65 -2.27
N GLU A 550 -18.58 -23.53 -3.02
CA GLU A 550 -18.47 -24.11 -4.35
C GLU A 550 -18.41 -25.63 -4.33
N GLN A 551 -17.90 -26.23 -3.25
CA GLN A 551 -17.97 -27.68 -3.03
C GLN A 551 -19.43 -28.14 -2.92
N ASP A 552 -20.26 -27.43 -2.16
CA ASP A 552 -21.69 -27.73 -2.00
C ASP A 552 -22.46 -27.54 -3.33
N GLU A 553 -22.06 -26.54 -4.12
CA GLU A 553 -22.61 -26.25 -5.45
C GLU A 553 -22.07 -27.17 -6.55
N LYS A 554 -21.09 -28.04 -6.24
CA LYS A 554 -20.37 -28.91 -7.20
C LYS A 554 -19.69 -28.13 -8.34
N LYS A 555 -19.16 -26.96 -8.03
CA LYS A 555 -18.37 -26.14 -8.95
C LYS A 555 -16.89 -26.45 -8.85
N LEU A 556 -16.16 -26.18 -9.93
CA LEU A 556 -14.71 -26.29 -9.95
C LEU A 556 -14.09 -25.22 -9.04
N ASN A 557 -13.06 -25.61 -8.29
CA ASN A 557 -12.34 -24.73 -7.39
C ASN A 557 -10.95 -25.31 -7.11
N SER A 558 -9.92 -24.48 -7.08
CA SER A 558 -8.53 -24.92 -6.90
C SER A 558 -8.29 -25.74 -5.61
N VAL A 559 -8.89 -25.37 -4.48
CA VAL A 559 -8.75 -26.10 -3.21
C VAL A 559 -9.40 -27.48 -3.33
N ASN A 560 -10.64 -27.51 -3.83
CA ASN A 560 -11.40 -28.76 -4.00
C ASN A 560 -10.67 -29.73 -4.96
N LEU A 561 -10.10 -29.22 -6.06
CA LEU A 561 -9.33 -30.02 -7.01
C LEU A 561 -8.05 -30.61 -6.39
N GLN A 562 -7.33 -29.86 -5.55
CA GLN A 562 -6.15 -30.40 -4.86
C GLN A 562 -6.51 -31.44 -3.80
N THR A 563 -7.59 -31.22 -3.05
CA THR A 563 -8.04 -32.17 -2.00
C THR A 563 -8.76 -33.41 -2.56
N ALA A 564 -9.04 -33.43 -3.88
CA ALA A 564 -9.76 -34.52 -4.52
C ALA A 564 -9.09 -35.87 -4.25
N HIS A 565 -9.90 -36.88 -3.91
CA HIS A 565 -9.46 -38.24 -3.58
C HIS A 565 -8.42 -38.35 -2.45
N GLY A 566 -8.28 -37.32 -1.60
CA GLY A 566 -7.32 -37.30 -0.50
C GLY A 566 -5.86 -37.16 -0.93
N ALA A 567 -5.61 -36.53 -2.09
CA ALA A 567 -4.27 -36.31 -2.60
C ALA A 567 -3.41 -35.43 -1.66
N VAL A 568 -3.98 -34.37 -1.11
CA VAL A 568 -3.40 -33.52 -0.05
C VAL A 568 -4.47 -33.11 0.97
N SER A 569 -4.03 -32.67 2.15
CA SER A 569 -4.96 -32.13 3.17
C SER A 569 -5.50 -30.74 2.77
N GLU A 570 -6.64 -30.33 3.32
CA GLU A 570 -7.20 -28.97 3.10
C GLU A 570 -6.21 -27.88 3.52
N GLU A 571 -5.55 -28.03 4.67
CA GLU A 571 -4.55 -27.09 5.17
C GLU A 571 -3.35 -26.97 4.23
N GLU A 572 -2.87 -28.11 3.71
CA GLU A 572 -1.77 -28.16 2.74
C GLU A 572 -2.18 -27.53 1.41
N ALA A 573 -3.40 -27.79 0.93
CA ALA A 573 -3.93 -27.17 -0.29
C ALA A 573 -4.03 -25.64 -0.16
N ILE A 574 -4.57 -25.15 0.96
CA ILE A 574 -4.66 -23.72 1.26
C ILE A 574 -3.26 -23.10 1.32
N SER A 575 -2.30 -23.75 1.97
CA SER A 575 -0.90 -23.30 2.03
C SER A 575 -0.28 -23.20 0.63
N ASN A 576 -0.40 -24.25 -0.18
CA ASN A 576 0.15 -24.30 -1.54
C ASN A 576 -0.44 -23.19 -2.42
N LEU A 577 -1.76 -23.02 -2.40
CA LEU A 577 -2.44 -21.99 -3.19
C LEU A 577 -2.11 -20.57 -2.70
N THR A 578 -1.94 -20.38 -1.39
CA THR A 578 -1.48 -19.10 -0.82
C THR A 578 -0.08 -18.74 -1.32
N GLN A 579 0.84 -19.72 -1.40
CA GLN A 579 2.16 -19.50 -1.99
C GLN A 579 2.08 -19.16 -3.49
N MET A 580 1.17 -19.80 -4.24
CA MET A 580 0.92 -19.46 -5.65
C MET A 580 0.38 -18.03 -5.80
N VAL A 581 -0.52 -17.58 -4.91
CA VAL A 581 -1.00 -16.19 -4.89
C VAL A 581 0.16 -15.23 -4.71
N GLU A 582 1.01 -15.46 -3.70
CA GLU A 582 2.13 -14.57 -3.42
C GLU A 582 3.15 -14.55 -4.56
N TYR A 583 3.47 -15.71 -5.16
CA TYR A 583 4.34 -15.77 -6.34
C TYR A 583 3.78 -14.94 -7.50
N ASN A 584 2.49 -15.10 -7.83
CA ASN A 584 1.87 -14.36 -8.93
C ASN A 584 1.78 -12.86 -8.63
N ARG A 585 1.50 -12.45 -7.38
CA ARG A 585 1.52 -11.05 -6.96
C ARG A 585 2.91 -10.45 -7.14
N GLN A 586 3.94 -11.14 -6.68
CA GLN A 586 5.33 -10.67 -6.77
C GLN A 586 5.81 -10.62 -8.23
N LYS A 587 5.46 -11.59 -9.07
CA LYS A 587 5.74 -11.55 -10.52
C LYS A 587 5.00 -10.39 -11.20
N LEU A 588 3.73 -10.17 -10.87
CA LEU A 588 2.99 -9.01 -11.37
C LEU A 588 3.67 -7.70 -10.99
N LEU A 589 4.07 -7.55 -9.72
CA LEU A 589 4.77 -6.38 -9.23
C LEU A 589 6.08 -6.12 -10.00
N GLN A 590 6.89 -7.17 -10.20
CA GLN A 590 8.13 -7.12 -10.98
C GLN A 590 7.88 -6.62 -12.41
N LEU A 591 6.86 -7.15 -13.09
CA LEU A 591 6.50 -6.72 -14.45
C LEU A 591 6.01 -5.26 -14.51
N VAL A 592 5.24 -4.83 -13.50
CA VAL A 592 4.72 -3.46 -13.39
C VAL A 592 5.86 -2.47 -13.15
N PHE A 593 6.86 -2.85 -12.34
CA PHE A 593 7.98 -1.99 -12.00
C PHE A 593 9.08 -1.94 -13.07
N GLN A 594 9.09 -2.90 -13.99
CA GLN A 594 10.00 -2.91 -15.13
C GLN A 594 9.77 -1.70 -16.04
N THR A 595 10.81 -0.88 -16.21
CA THR A 595 10.80 0.32 -17.05
C THR A 595 11.02 0.02 -18.53
N GLN A 596 11.62 -1.13 -18.84
CA GLN A 596 11.75 -1.64 -20.20
C GLN A 596 10.47 -2.38 -20.62
N GLY A 597 10.07 -2.23 -21.87
CA GLY A 597 8.88 -2.90 -22.42
C GLY A 597 8.17 -2.05 -23.46
N ILE A 598 7.15 -2.62 -24.08
CA ILE A 598 6.30 -1.91 -25.04
C ILE A 598 5.05 -1.32 -24.39
N ILE A 599 4.77 -1.70 -23.14
CA ILE A 599 3.57 -1.30 -22.40
C ILE A 599 3.90 -0.11 -21.51
N PRO A 600 3.23 1.05 -21.68
CA PRO A 600 3.42 2.21 -20.81
C PRO A 600 3.11 1.91 -19.34
N ARG A 601 3.80 2.59 -18.42
CA ARG A 601 3.66 2.35 -16.98
C ARG A 601 2.23 2.56 -16.49
N GLU A 602 1.54 3.55 -17.03
CA GLU A 602 0.16 3.87 -16.71
C GLU A 602 -0.80 2.72 -17.05
N CYS A 603 -0.52 1.97 -18.13
CA CYS A 603 -1.25 0.74 -18.44
C CYS A 603 -0.92 -0.38 -17.46
N LYS A 604 0.36 -0.55 -17.12
CA LYS A 604 0.81 -1.59 -16.16
C LYS A 604 0.17 -1.38 -14.79
N ASP A 605 0.06 -0.13 -14.34
CA ASP A 605 -0.55 0.23 -13.07
C ASP A 605 -2.03 -0.18 -12.99
N VAL A 606 -2.77 -0.23 -14.11
CA VAL A 606 -4.14 -0.77 -14.12
C VAL A 606 -4.17 -2.23 -13.67
N PHE A 607 -3.23 -3.07 -14.11
CA PHE A 607 -3.17 -4.46 -13.68
C PHE A 607 -2.81 -4.59 -12.19
N TRP A 608 -1.90 -3.75 -11.68
CA TRP A 608 -1.58 -3.71 -10.25
C TRP A 608 -2.80 -3.28 -9.42
N LYS A 609 -3.54 -2.28 -9.90
CA LYS A 609 -4.78 -1.81 -9.28
C LYS A 609 -5.89 -2.86 -9.30
N THR A 610 -6.01 -3.62 -10.38
CA THR A 610 -6.91 -4.77 -10.47
C THR A 610 -6.51 -5.88 -9.49
N CYS A 611 -5.21 -6.10 -9.25
CA CYS A 611 -4.73 -7.00 -8.20
C CYS A 611 -5.21 -6.56 -6.81
N LYS A 612 -5.12 -5.26 -6.49
CA LYS A 612 -5.66 -4.72 -5.22
C LYS A 612 -7.16 -4.98 -5.04
N ILE A 613 -7.96 -4.90 -6.11
CA ILE A 613 -9.39 -5.27 -6.07
C ILE A 613 -9.55 -6.71 -5.59
N SER A 614 -8.78 -7.66 -6.13
CA SER A 614 -8.88 -9.05 -5.69
C SER A 614 -8.48 -9.26 -4.23
N TYR A 615 -7.50 -8.48 -3.74
CA TYR A 615 -7.15 -8.51 -2.34
C TYR A 615 -8.27 -7.95 -1.46
N TYR A 616 -8.87 -6.83 -1.87
CA TYR A 616 -10.00 -6.24 -1.17
C TYR A 616 -11.20 -7.21 -1.10
N LEU A 617 -11.59 -7.78 -2.26
CA LEU A 617 -12.79 -8.60 -2.40
C LEU A 617 -12.77 -9.91 -1.62
N TYR A 618 -11.58 -10.49 -1.43
CA TYR A 618 -11.40 -11.83 -0.87
C TYR A 618 -10.42 -11.81 0.30
N SER A 619 -10.50 -10.79 1.17
CA SER A 619 -9.60 -10.60 2.32
C SER A 619 -10.01 -11.44 3.52
N GLU A 620 -11.24 -11.23 4.02
CA GLU A 620 -11.83 -11.98 5.15
C GLU A 620 -13.14 -12.67 4.78
N SER A 621 -13.77 -12.25 3.68
CA SER A 621 -15.10 -12.62 3.21
C SER A 621 -15.15 -12.57 1.68
N ASP A 622 -16.19 -13.16 1.08
CA ASP A 622 -16.54 -12.93 -0.32
C ASP A 622 -17.38 -11.64 -0.43
N GLU A 623 -16.69 -10.50 -0.48
CA GLU A 623 -17.31 -9.17 -0.58
C GLU A 623 -17.95 -8.92 -1.95
N PHE A 624 -17.64 -9.73 -2.97
CA PHE A 624 -18.22 -9.58 -4.30
C PHE A 624 -19.64 -10.15 -4.35
N THR A 625 -19.82 -11.37 -3.87
CA THR A 625 -21.13 -12.04 -3.86
C THR A 625 -21.99 -11.58 -2.69
N SER A 626 -21.38 -11.42 -1.52
CA SER A 626 -22.08 -11.12 -0.26
C SER A 626 -21.41 -9.96 0.50
N PRO A 627 -21.51 -8.71 -0.02
CA PRO A 627 -20.82 -7.56 0.56
C PRO A 627 -21.23 -7.28 2.01
N GLN A 628 -20.23 -7.16 2.89
CA GLN A 628 -20.35 -6.74 4.28
C GLN A 628 -19.68 -5.38 4.46
N GLN A 629 -18.34 -5.33 4.42
CA GLN A 629 -17.56 -4.10 4.56
C GLN A 629 -17.81 -3.16 3.36
N MET A 630 -17.96 -3.71 2.15
CA MET A 630 -18.09 -2.91 0.94
C MET A 630 -19.33 -1.99 0.96
N LYS A 631 -20.40 -2.37 1.66
CA LYS A 631 -21.59 -1.50 1.78
C LYS A 631 -21.26 -0.20 2.51
N GLU A 632 -20.45 -0.28 3.56
CA GLU A 632 -19.99 0.88 4.32
C GLU A 632 -19.00 1.71 3.49
N ASP A 633 -18.12 1.05 2.76
CA ASP A 633 -17.13 1.71 1.90
C ASP A 633 -17.79 2.43 0.71
N ILE A 634 -18.81 1.84 0.09
CA ILE A 634 -19.65 2.50 -0.93
C ILE A 634 -20.28 3.76 -0.33
N LYS A 635 -20.84 3.66 0.87
CA LYS A 635 -21.45 4.81 1.57
C LYS A 635 -20.42 5.92 1.79
N SER A 636 -19.24 5.54 2.27
CA SER A 636 -18.14 6.44 2.58
C SER A 636 -17.57 7.12 1.34
N LEU A 637 -17.28 6.37 0.28
CA LEU A 637 -16.63 6.88 -0.92
C LEU A 637 -17.58 7.71 -1.79
N ILE A 638 -18.82 7.25 -1.98
CA ILE A 638 -19.73 7.83 -2.97
C ILE A 638 -20.61 8.92 -2.36
N TYR A 639 -21.02 8.81 -1.09
CA TYR A 639 -22.07 9.67 -0.54
C TYR A 639 -21.64 10.53 0.64
N GLN A 640 -20.55 10.21 1.34
CA GLN A 640 -20.09 10.98 2.50
C GLN A 640 -18.92 11.89 2.11
N PRO A 641 -19.15 13.21 1.97
CA PRO A 641 -18.05 14.14 1.69
C PRO A 641 -17.10 14.23 2.89
N LEU A 642 -15.86 14.63 2.63
CA LEU A 642 -14.93 15.01 3.68
C LEU A 642 -15.17 16.48 4.05
N ILE A 643 -15.28 16.74 5.34
CA ILE A 643 -15.55 18.07 5.92
C ILE A 643 -14.24 18.85 6.09
#